data_AF-A0A3M1DJA1-F1
#
_entry.id   AF-A0A3M1DJA1-F1
#
_cell.length_a   1.000
_cell.length_b   1.000
_cell.length_c   1.000
_cell.angle_alpha   90.00
_cell.angle_beta   90.00
_cell.angle_gamma   90.00
#
_symmetry.space_group_name_H-M   'P 1'
#
loop_
_entity.id
_entity.type
_entity.pdbx_description
1 polymer ?
#
loop_
_entity_poly.entity_id
_entity_poly.type
_entity_poly.pdbx_seq_one_letter_code
_entity_poly.pdbx_strand_id
1 'polypeptide(L)'
;MKQPIKKTNFILFWLFLLLLAACGGEEDASPPTVSDSSPRAGETATPQTIAPPLSDSSPTLPFTAVSFTWDDPGIIANARPRLVDISSDNADIILKSPAATETAVGLFAADSLTNPSLDGRTLISTLPVESSLTIQPDGTAVFAAWDVFDPYWRGRQPQWEQIDLEEGPVTIDYLADDPQAAKVFRTAVLGAATEMLFLRNQEDQISFYWSGSLRYCYDFGRPVQSLSLSDPSGRYHTAFQVAPGFSIRLSAGEDDWITVWEAEEEGWAQPDIALPAALQGAESLCLEFGSGPDDFYTAEQLYLTIRLAADDLAGLTRFPVGERTLTFTGQGNGAILFWDDPTVTTPAEPPDYPTDAPTVVQTGDTLRIAFPSGILLEFPLKDGMPGSLSRLVIGGQTIFQAPPGADWTPPAVITLLEGDPEPLPANFDWAAYRDAALADGAFPPAWESLWTRTQRPFSLADAHFSGAQVEGEAAELNWSISTPDGAGRVIWTFYPYEIELAGTTMTGVGMQARLTGEGLAAAERIAFTFPLLLSPGDRQIEQTFRQMIEAETTLQADGRYPDALWFGQNQSFAFHTGPGRTVLGLFAEPTWAKVRQQSEGGRHFYTFDLPLPPGKTRETTPLYWLAAPAGTSDRLTAATIWGRFYEEIRAAYLAETGIHYTRPLPTVVWNLPLEEQLFPALEHFVATGEYPPVGESWFDWYTQNQLPRAAAAGIQNVIIQAPWLSDGEDPELVASLHAPRDFIVSPLLGGQAGLKRLVAEAHRQGIQVTLWYPSSFSLYSPLPQQYPERITWRMNGVPEDWGWGDIFSLNKYEPHRQYVLDKLTTLRQDVPFDGLWLDSWVGLAVPTDYAEAQPFPQLDEAAAFLRAFSEMGLSQIVIEG
;
A
#
# COMPACT_ATOMS: atom_id res chain seq x y z
N MET A 1 -5.55 -51.18 11.99
CA MET A 1 -5.74 -51.02 13.44
C MET A 1 -6.34 -49.64 13.65
N LYS A 2 -7.59 -49.56 14.11
CA LYS A 2 -8.31 -48.30 14.35
C LYS A 2 -8.53 -48.17 15.86
N GLN A 3 -8.22 -47.02 16.45
CA GLN A 3 -8.67 -46.65 17.79
C GLN A 3 -9.87 -45.68 17.69
N PRO A 4 -10.87 -45.76 18.59
CA PRO A 4 -12.01 -44.85 18.63
C PRO A 4 -11.86 -43.79 19.73
N ILE A 5 -12.32 -42.57 19.46
CA ILE A 5 -12.64 -41.56 20.48
C ILE A 5 -14.17 -41.44 20.62
N LYS A 6 -14.60 -41.25 21.86
CA LYS A 6 -15.90 -41.60 22.44
C LYS A 6 -17.02 -40.63 22.07
N LYS A 7 -18.13 -41.20 21.57
CA LYS A 7 -19.50 -40.68 21.73
C LYS A 7 -20.01 -41.09 23.10
N THR A 8 -20.39 -40.14 23.94
CA THR A 8 -21.28 -40.42 25.07
C THR A 8 -22.10 -39.17 25.38
N ASN A 9 -23.23 -39.03 24.68
CA ASN A 9 -24.56 -38.82 25.29
C ASN A 9 -25.63 -38.84 24.19
N PHE A 10 -26.83 -39.31 24.55
CA PHE A 10 -28.06 -39.37 23.74
C PHE A 10 -28.23 -40.51 22.73
N ILE A 11 -27.87 -41.73 23.15
CA ILE A 11 -28.67 -42.91 22.85
C ILE A 11 -29.76 -43.03 23.93
N LEU A 12 -30.98 -43.37 23.51
CA LEU A 12 -32.19 -43.70 24.31
C LEU A 12 -33.23 -42.60 24.49
N PHE A 13 -33.88 -42.22 23.38
CA PHE A 13 -35.35 -42.18 23.38
C PHE A 13 -35.89 -42.72 22.04
N TRP A 14 -35.99 -44.05 21.96
CA TRP A 14 -37.08 -44.80 21.33
C TRP A 14 -37.63 -44.24 19.98
N LEU A 15 -37.35 -44.84 18.82
CA LEU A 15 -37.64 -46.24 18.48
C LEU A 15 -39.08 -46.63 18.84
N PHE A 16 -40.06 -45.86 18.37
CA PHE A 16 -41.46 -46.28 18.26
C PHE A 16 -42.07 -45.67 16.99
N LEU A 17 -42.65 -46.54 16.14
CA LEU A 17 -43.45 -46.28 14.93
C LEU A 17 -42.74 -46.20 13.56
N LEU A 18 -42.16 -47.35 13.20
CA LEU A 18 -42.48 -47.99 11.91
C LEU A 18 -43.97 -48.38 11.90
N LEU A 19 -44.77 -47.82 10.96
CA LEU A 19 -45.92 -48.44 10.25
C LEU A 19 -47.01 -47.42 9.85
N LEU A 20 -47.47 -47.57 8.59
CA LEU A 20 -48.66 -47.02 7.90
C LEU A 20 -48.38 -45.80 7.00
N ALA A 21 -48.30 -45.92 5.67
CA ALA A 21 -49.27 -46.41 4.68
C ALA A 21 -49.89 -45.24 3.88
N ALA A 22 -49.50 -45.21 2.60
CA ALA A 22 -50.38 -45.22 1.43
C ALA A 22 -51.16 -43.95 1.01
N CYS A 23 -51.04 -43.73 -0.31
CA CYS A 23 -52.02 -43.15 -1.24
C CYS A 23 -52.17 -41.62 -1.31
N GLY A 24 -51.58 -41.05 -2.37
CA GLY A 24 -52.36 -40.66 -3.55
C GLY A 24 -52.83 -39.20 -3.62
N GLY A 25 -52.64 -38.58 -4.79
CA GLY A 25 -53.35 -37.36 -5.16
C GLY A 25 -52.57 -36.46 -6.11
N GLU A 26 -52.53 -36.83 -7.39
CA GLU A 26 -52.41 -35.87 -8.50
C GLU A 26 -53.59 -34.89 -8.43
N GLU A 27 -53.37 -33.60 -8.74
CA GLU A 27 -54.20 -32.91 -9.73
C GLU A 27 -53.59 -31.58 -10.20
N ASP A 28 -53.54 -31.47 -11.52
CA ASP A 28 -53.24 -30.31 -12.35
C ASP A 28 -54.17 -29.12 -12.09
N ALA A 29 -53.63 -27.90 -12.24
CA ALA A 29 -54.40 -26.81 -12.83
C ALA A 29 -53.48 -25.80 -13.55
N SER A 30 -53.65 -25.74 -14.87
CA SER A 30 -53.06 -24.80 -15.82
C SER A 30 -53.56 -23.35 -15.64
N PRO A 31 -52.86 -22.35 -16.21
CA PRO A 31 -53.00 -20.94 -15.86
C PRO A 31 -54.02 -20.19 -16.74
N PRO A 32 -54.51 -19.00 -16.34
CA PRO A 32 -55.19 -18.11 -17.24
C PRO A 32 -54.24 -17.08 -17.88
N THR A 33 -54.45 -16.90 -19.17
CA THR A 33 -53.81 -15.95 -20.08
C THR A 33 -54.56 -14.61 -20.16
N VAL A 34 -53.80 -13.57 -20.50
CA VAL A 34 -54.17 -12.35 -21.27
C VAL A 34 -54.86 -11.19 -20.54
N SER A 35 -54.22 -10.00 -20.53
CA SER A 35 -54.69 -8.88 -21.38
C SER A 35 -53.70 -7.71 -21.48
N ASP A 36 -53.47 -7.33 -22.74
CA ASP A 36 -52.88 -6.09 -23.22
C ASP A 36 -53.57 -4.84 -22.68
N SER A 37 -52.77 -3.82 -22.34
CA SER A 37 -53.14 -2.43 -22.63
C SER A 37 -51.90 -1.53 -22.74
N SER A 38 -51.56 -1.15 -23.97
CA SER A 38 -50.83 0.09 -24.25
C SER A 38 -51.78 1.29 -24.13
N PRO A 39 -51.29 2.51 -23.83
CA PRO A 39 -51.10 3.44 -24.95
C PRO A 39 -49.96 4.47 -24.82
N ARG A 40 -49.42 4.77 -26.01
CA ARG A 40 -49.05 6.08 -26.59
C ARG A 40 -47.79 6.84 -26.15
N ALA A 41 -46.99 7.07 -27.20
CA ALA A 41 -45.87 7.97 -27.34
C ALA A 41 -46.23 9.47 -27.26
N GLY A 42 -45.20 10.26 -26.92
CA GLY A 42 -45.07 11.66 -27.31
C GLY A 42 -44.38 12.51 -26.24
N GLU A 43 -43.08 12.78 -26.41
CA GLU A 43 -42.47 14.13 -26.40
C GLU A 43 -40.95 14.03 -26.14
N THR A 44 -40.20 14.42 -27.16
CA THR A 44 -38.75 14.61 -27.16
C THR A 44 -38.40 15.92 -26.45
N ALA A 45 -37.63 15.85 -25.36
CA ALA A 45 -37.05 17.02 -24.70
C ALA A 45 -35.57 17.18 -25.06
N THR A 46 -35.26 18.31 -25.71
CA THR A 46 -33.92 18.84 -25.97
C THR A 46 -33.29 19.35 -24.66
N PRO A 47 -32.00 19.10 -24.36
CA PRO A 47 -31.37 19.67 -23.17
C PRO A 47 -31.05 21.16 -23.38
N GLN A 48 -31.60 22.01 -22.51
CA GLN A 48 -31.23 23.42 -22.40
C GLN A 48 -29.91 23.55 -21.63
N THR A 49 -28.99 24.28 -22.24
CA THR A 49 -27.74 24.76 -21.68
C THR A 49 -28.06 25.80 -20.59
N ILE A 50 -27.67 25.53 -19.34
CA ILE A 50 -27.75 26.49 -18.23
C ILE A 50 -26.38 27.17 -18.10
N ALA A 51 -26.34 28.47 -18.39
CA ALA A 51 -25.23 29.36 -18.06
C ALA A 51 -25.20 29.65 -16.54
N PRO A 52 -24.03 29.85 -15.91
CA PRO A 52 -23.94 30.15 -14.49
C PRO A 52 -24.29 31.61 -14.20
N PRO A 53 -24.93 31.95 -13.06
CA PRO A 53 -25.11 33.31 -12.65
C PRO A 53 -23.86 33.85 -11.93
N LEU A 54 -23.36 34.98 -12.43
CA LEU A 54 -22.61 35.95 -11.65
C LEU A 54 -23.55 36.60 -10.61
N SER A 55 -23.16 36.61 -9.34
CA SER A 55 -23.40 37.77 -8.47
C SER A 55 -22.57 37.72 -7.19
N ASP A 56 -21.81 38.79 -7.00
CA ASP A 56 -21.16 39.24 -5.78
C ASP A 56 -22.06 39.19 -4.53
N SER A 57 -21.49 38.74 -3.41
CA SER A 57 -21.51 39.46 -2.12
C SER A 57 -20.89 38.60 -1.01
N SER A 58 -19.58 38.76 -0.81
CA SER A 58 -18.89 38.23 0.38
C SER A 58 -19.14 39.17 1.57
N PRO A 59 -19.64 38.69 2.72
CA PRO A 59 -19.48 39.41 3.97
C PRO A 59 -18.08 39.11 4.54
N THR A 60 -17.25 40.15 4.62
CA THR A 60 -16.01 40.17 5.38
C THR A 60 -16.27 39.84 6.85
N LEU A 61 -15.71 38.74 7.35
CA LEU A 61 -15.54 38.48 8.78
C LEU A 61 -14.15 38.97 9.23
N PRO A 62 -14.03 39.73 10.34
CA PRO A 62 -12.74 40.13 10.87
C PRO A 62 -12.20 39.01 11.77
N PHE A 63 -11.16 38.30 11.34
CA PHE A 63 -10.39 37.46 12.25
C PHE A 63 -9.27 38.28 12.87
N THR A 64 -9.43 38.52 14.17
CA THR A 64 -8.41 39.04 15.07
C THR A 64 -7.22 38.08 15.07
N ALA A 65 -6.05 38.57 14.67
CA ALA A 65 -4.80 37.83 14.78
C ALA A 65 -4.51 37.50 16.26
N VAL A 66 -4.48 36.23 16.60
CA VAL A 66 -3.86 35.72 17.83
C VAL A 66 -2.40 35.46 17.48
N SER A 67 -1.51 36.34 17.90
CA SER A 67 -0.07 36.12 17.78
C SER A 67 0.38 35.15 18.86
N PHE A 68 0.87 33.98 18.46
CA PHE A 68 1.73 33.16 19.31
C PHE A 68 3.18 33.52 18.98
N THR A 69 3.86 34.18 19.91
CA THR A 69 5.32 34.28 19.91
C THR A 69 5.88 32.95 20.41
N TRP A 70 6.52 32.21 19.51
CA TRP A 70 7.37 31.07 19.87
C TRP A 70 8.79 31.61 20.09
N ASP A 71 9.19 31.65 21.35
CA ASP A 71 10.54 32.00 21.76
C ASP A 71 11.40 30.72 21.88
N ASP A 72 12.45 30.69 21.05
CA ASP A 72 13.76 30.03 21.24
C ASP A 72 13.97 28.55 20.81
N PRO A 73 15.22 28.11 20.53
CA PRO A 73 15.75 27.99 19.17
C PRO A 73 16.49 26.66 18.91
N GLY A 74 16.66 26.28 17.65
CA GLY A 74 17.46 25.08 17.33
C GLY A 74 17.75 24.84 15.86
N ILE A 75 18.04 25.90 15.10
CA ILE A 75 18.77 25.99 13.80
C ILE A 75 18.31 25.11 12.61
N ILE A 76 17.64 23.98 12.77
CA ILE A 76 17.33 23.07 11.66
C ILE A 76 15.96 23.36 11.02
N ALA A 77 14.99 23.90 11.77
CA ALA A 77 13.59 23.98 11.33
C ALA A 77 13.27 25.08 10.30
N ASN A 78 14.17 26.04 10.05
CA ASN A 78 13.88 27.22 9.20
C ASN A 78 14.82 27.39 8.00
N ALA A 79 15.80 26.50 7.82
CA ALA A 79 16.71 26.54 6.69
C ALA A 79 16.04 25.95 5.44
N ARG A 80 16.42 26.42 4.25
CA ARG A 80 16.07 25.77 2.97
C ARG A 80 17.24 24.85 2.56
N PRO A 81 17.34 23.62 3.08
CA PRO A 81 18.44 22.72 2.72
C PRO A 81 18.37 22.43 1.22
N ARG A 82 19.41 22.81 0.48
CA ARG A 82 19.64 22.30 -0.88
C ARG A 82 20.57 21.09 -0.77
N LEU A 83 20.13 19.97 -1.36
CA LEU A 83 20.80 18.68 -1.24
C LEU A 83 21.91 18.53 -2.29
N VAL A 84 23.10 18.12 -1.86
CA VAL A 84 24.09 17.50 -2.75
C VAL A 84 24.31 16.10 -2.20
N ASP A 85 23.81 15.09 -2.91
CA ASP A 85 24.07 13.69 -2.59
C ASP A 85 25.49 13.32 -3.06
N ILE A 86 26.31 12.89 -2.11
CA ILE A 86 27.69 12.47 -2.33
C ILE A 86 27.72 10.95 -2.16
N SER A 87 27.29 10.21 -3.18
CA SER A 87 27.30 8.74 -3.15
C SER A 87 28.48 8.11 -3.92
N SER A 88 29.44 8.91 -4.39
CA SER A 88 30.66 8.42 -5.04
C SER A 88 31.85 8.47 -4.10
N ASP A 89 32.74 7.48 -4.22
CA ASP A 89 34.08 7.50 -3.62
C ASP A 89 34.83 8.73 -4.15
N ASN A 90 34.85 9.79 -3.34
CA ASN A 90 35.34 11.13 -3.64
C ASN A 90 34.40 11.98 -4.51
N ALA A 91 34.05 13.18 -4.03
CA ALA A 91 33.32 14.19 -4.79
C ALA A 91 33.87 15.59 -4.52
N ASP A 92 34.09 16.35 -5.58
CA ASP A 92 34.37 17.77 -5.50
C ASP A 92 33.06 18.55 -5.61
N ILE A 93 32.76 19.36 -4.61
CA ILE A 93 31.53 20.13 -4.50
C ILE A 93 31.88 21.60 -4.60
N ILE A 94 31.51 22.23 -5.70
CA ILE A 94 31.79 23.64 -5.94
C ILE A 94 30.65 24.47 -5.34
N LEU A 95 30.95 25.17 -4.25
CA LEU A 95 30.07 26.15 -3.64
C LEU A 95 30.37 27.53 -4.20
N LYS A 96 29.35 28.17 -4.77
CA LYS A 96 29.40 29.57 -5.21
C LYS A 96 28.51 30.39 -4.28
N SER A 97 29.10 31.22 -3.43
CA SER A 97 28.34 32.17 -2.61
C SER A 97 28.33 33.53 -3.31
N PRO A 98 27.18 33.98 -3.87
CA PRO A 98 27.05 35.29 -4.47
C PRO A 98 26.76 36.40 -3.43
N ALA A 99 26.56 36.06 -2.16
CA ALA A 99 26.22 37.01 -1.10
C ALA A 99 27.43 37.82 -0.64
N ALA A 100 27.19 39.03 -0.10
CA ALA A 100 28.23 39.90 0.46
C ALA A 100 28.71 39.48 1.87
N THR A 101 28.23 38.35 2.37
CA THR A 101 28.44 37.85 3.74
C THR A 101 28.82 36.37 3.72
N GLU A 102 29.51 35.94 4.78
CA GLU A 102 29.92 34.55 4.99
C GLU A 102 28.70 33.61 5.06
N THR A 103 28.72 32.50 4.31
CA THR A 103 27.63 31.49 4.30
C THR A 103 27.98 30.36 5.25
N ALA A 104 27.02 29.91 6.08
CA ALA A 104 27.16 28.75 6.94
C ALA A 104 26.52 27.49 6.30
N VAL A 105 27.25 26.38 6.24
CA VAL A 105 26.84 25.09 5.65
C VAL A 105 26.97 24.01 6.73
N GLY A 106 25.89 23.33 7.10
CA GLY A 106 25.97 22.11 7.88
C GLY A 106 26.32 20.90 7.00
N LEU A 107 27.03 19.93 7.56
CA LEU A 107 27.20 18.62 6.93
C LEU A 107 26.36 17.61 7.68
N PHE A 108 25.58 16.83 6.94
CA PHE A 108 24.85 15.65 7.39
C PHE A 108 25.39 14.44 6.65
N ALA A 109 26.13 13.57 7.32
CA ALA A 109 26.49 12.26 6.77
C ALA A 109 25.50 11.22 7.30
N ALA A 110 25.05 10.26 6.47
CA ALA A 110 24.19 9.15 6.90
C ALA A 110 24.73 7.82 6.37
N ASP A 111 24.66 6.79 7.22
CA ASP A 111 24.83 5.37 6.90
C ASP A 111 26.12 4.87 6.24
N SER A 112 26.82 3.98 6.96
CA SER A 112 27.91 3.12 6.45
C SER A 112 29.12 3.85 5.83
N LEU A 113 29.49 5.03 6.34
CA LEU A 113 30.65 5.78 5.85
C LEU A 113 31.90 5.46 6.67
N THR A 114 32.99 5.09 5.98
CA THR A 114 34.30 4.91 6.61
C THR A 114 35.23 6.08 6.29
N ASN A 115 35.77 6.69 7.34
CA ASN A 115 36.65 7.86 7.32
C ASN A 115 36.18 8.99 6.38
N PRO A 116 34.91 9.44 6.42
CA PRO A 116 34.49 10.58 5.63
C PRO A 116 35.36 11.80 5.98
N SER A 117 35.88 12.50 4.97
CA SER A 117 36.71 13.69 5.12
C SER A 117 36.21 14.83 4.23
N LEU A 118 36.36 16.07 4.68
CA LEU A 118 36.01 17.28 3.93
C LEU A 118 37.22 18.22 3.93
N ASP A 119 37.67 18.65 2.75
CA ASP A 119 38.91 19.44 2.56
C ASP A 119 40.13 18.78 3.26
N GLY A 120 40.19 17.44 3.24
CA GLY A 120 41.25 16.66 3.87
C GLY A 120 41.17 16.58 5.40
N ARG A 121 40.10 17.06 6.02
CA ARG A 121 39.83 16.91 7.46
C ARG A 121 38.82 15.78 7.69
N THR A 122 39.24 14.73 8.38
CA THR A 122 38.35 13.61 8.74
C THR A 122 37.23 14.09 9.63
N LEU A 123 35.99 13.77 9.29
CA LEU A 123 34.79 14.21 9.97
C LEU A 123 34.45 13.30 11.13
N ILE A 124 34.51 11.99 10.91
CA ILE A 124 34.34 10.92 11.90
C ILE A 124 35.11 9.69 11.41
N SER A 125 35.56 8.81 12.30
CA SER A 125 36.26 7.59 11.87
C SER A 125 35.32 6.62 11.16
N THR A 126 34.18 6.31 11.77
CA THR A 126 33.17 5.42 11.19
C THR A 126 31.76 5.95 11.49
N LEU A 127 30.90 5.95 10.47
CA LEU A 127 29.47 6.20 10.60
C LEU A 127 28.72 4.89 10.31
N PRO A 128 28.17 4.20 11.32
CA PRO A 128 27.41 2.97 11.11
C PRO A 128 26.09 3.20 10.36
N VAL A 129 25.43 2.11 9.94
CA VAL A 129 24.03 2.14 9.48
C VAL A 129 23.14 2.68 10.60
N GLU A 130 22.06 3.38 10.24
CA GLU A 130 21.11 4.00 11.16
C GLU A 130 21.78 5.03 12.10
N SER A 131 22.71 5.79 11.53
CA SER A 131 23.35 6.89 12.24
C SER A 131 23.57 8.10 11.34
N SER A 132 23.75 9.25 11.98
CA SER A 132 24.03 10.51 11.33
C SER A 132 25.04 11.33 12.08
N LEU A 133 25.75 12.19 11.35
CA LEU A 133 26.65 13.18 11.92
C LEU A 133 26.28 14.56 11.39
N THR A 134 25.95 15.49 12.29
CA THR A 134 25.68 16.89 11.98
C THR A 134 26.81 17.78 12.48
N ILE A 135 27.47 18.54 11.60
CA ILE A 135 28.49 19.52 12.01
C ILE A 135 27.90 20.93 11.97
N GLN A 136 27.98 21.65 13.09
CA GLN A 136 27.47 22.99 13.26
C GLN A 136 28.49 24.07 12.85
N PRO A 137 28.04 25.31 12.55
CA PRO A 137 28.90 26.42 12.14
C PRO A 137 29.94 26.88 13.18
N ASP A 138 29.77 26.48 14.44
CA ASP A 138 30.66 26.77 15.55
C ASP A 138 31.73 25.69 15.77
N GLY A 139 31.70 24.59 14.98
CA GLY A 139 32.60 23.45 15.15
C GLY A 139 32.05 22.36 16.07
N THR A 140 30.82 22.46 16.57
CA THR A 140 30.20 21.36 17.32
C THR A 140 29.76 20.26 16.36
N ALA A 141 30.12 19.01 16.60
CA ALA A 141 29.59 17.86 15.87
C ALA A 141 28.57 17.09 16.75
N VAL A 142 27.44 16.72 16.16
CA VAL A 142 26.36 15.95 16.81
C VAL A 142 26.21 14.64 16.04
N PHE A 143 26.68 13.56 16.64
CA PHE A 143 26.40 12.21 16.19
C PHE A 143 25.04 11.78 16.75
N ALA A 144 24.21 11.17 15.91
CA ALA A 144 22.97 10.54 16.36
C ALA A 144 22.90 9.13 15.78
N ALA A 145 22.58 8.14 16.61
CA ALA A 145 22.27 6.79 16.16
C ALA A 145 20.88 6.41 16.65
N TRP A 146 20.20 5.55 15.91
CA TRP A 146 18.96 4.96 16.35
C TRP A 146 18.93 3.48 15.95
N ASP A 147 18.16 2.70 16.68
CA ASP A 147 17.87 1.29 16.35
C ASP A 147 16.40 1.10 16.68
N VAL A 148 15.59 0.87 15.66
CA VAL A 148 14.15 0.67 15.84
C VAL A 148 13.92 -0.83 15.92
N PHE A 149 13.54 -1.33 17.10
CA PHE A 149 13.20 -2.75 17.30
C PHE A 149 11.79 -3.06 16.76
N ASP A 150 11.48 -2.54 15.58
CA ASP A 150 10.13 -2.58 15.02
C ASP A 150 9.82 -3.97 14.43
N PRO A 151 8.66 -4.56 14.79
CA PRO A 151 8.18 -5.88 14.34
C PRO A 151 8.13 -6.10 12.82
N TYR A 152 8.03 -5.07 11.97
CA TYR A 152 7.85 -5.24 10.52
C TYR A 152 9.11 -4.92 9.68
N TRP A 153 10.30 -4.90 10.29
CA TRP A 153 11.54 -4.57 9.56
C TRP A 153 11.98 -5.77 8.72
N ARG A 154 11.68 -5.72 7.42
CA ARG A 154 11.95 -6.79 6.46
C ARG A 154 13.42 -7.14 6.25
N GLY A 155 14.37 -6.33 6.72
CA GLY A 155 15.78 -6.74 6.74
C GLY A 155 16.05 -7.95 7.65
N ARG A 156 15.19 -8.19 8.66
CA ARG A 156 15.26 -9.36 9.56
C ARG A 156 14.21 -10.45 9.21
N GLN A 157 13.18 -10.14 8.42
CA GLN A 157 12.05 -11.04 8.07
C GLN A 157 12.41 -12.32 7.27
N PRO A 158 13.33 -12.33 6.29
CA PRO A 158 13.73 -13.56 5.61
C PRO A 158 14.36 -14.60 6.55
N GLN A 159 14.93 -14.15 7.67
CA GLN A 159 15.48 -15.02 8.71
C GLN A 159 14.37 -15.53 9.65
N TRP A 160 13.25 -14.81 9.74
CA TRP A 160 12.08 -15.13 10.58
C TRP A 160 11.09 -16.09 9.92
N GLU A 161 10.85 -15.95 8.61
CA GLU A 161 9.91 -16.82 7.86
C GLU A 161 10.38 -18.27 7.71
N GLN A 162 11.64 -18.56 8.08
CA GLN A 162 12.18 -19.92 8.15
C GLN A 162 12.03 -20.58 9.54
N ILE A 163 11.53 -19.84 10.54
CA ILE A 163 11.33 -20.33 11.90
C ILE A 163 9.88 -20.79 12.04
N ASP A 164 9.69 -22.08 12.30
CA ASP A 164 8.37 -22.70 12.49
C ASP A 164 7.79 -22.25 13.84
N LEU A 165 6.75 -21.41 13.83
CA LEU A 165 6.21 -20.71 15.01
C LEU A 165 5.18 -21.53 15.81
N GLU A 166 4.92 -22.78 15.45
CA GLU A 166 3.89 -23.60 16.11
C GLU A 166 4.30 -24.16 17.49
N GLU A 167 5.55 -24.00 17.94
CA GLU A 167 6.05 -24.59 19.19
C GLU A 167 6.64 -23.56 20.20
N GLY A 168 5.79 -22.71 20.79
CA GLY A 168 6.16 -21.93 21.99
C GLY A 168 7.28 -20.89 21.79
N PRO A 169 7.86 -20.32 22.88
CA PRO A 169 8.94 -19.35 22.77
C PRO A 169 10.16 -19.99 22.10
N VAL A 170 10.55 -19.47 20.93
CA VAL A 170 11.73 -19.92 20.19
C VAL A 170 12.95 -19.10 20.65
N THR A 171 13.85 -19.74 21.38
CA THR A 171 15.17 -19.18 21.71
C THR A 171 16.02 -19.08 20.44
N ILE A 172 16.35 -17.86 20.00
CA ILE A 172 17.31 -17.64 18.90
C ILE A 172 18.71 -17.62 19.52
N ASP A 173 19.27 -18.80 19.76
CA ASP A 173 20.67 -18.94 20.11
C ASP A 173 21.54 -18.91 18.84
N TYR A 174 22.57 -18.04 18.85
CA TYR A 174 23.72 -18.01 17.95
C TYR A 174 23.54 -17.49 16.51
N LEU A 175 23.83 -16.19 16.30
CA LEU A 175 24.11 -15.54 15.01
C LEU A 175 25.63 -15.31 14.76
N ALA A 176 26.50 -16.10 15.37
CA ALA A 176 27.95 -15.80 15.40
C ALA A 176 28.72 -16.04 14.08
N ASP A 177 28.15 -16.77 13.10
CA ASP A 177 28.93 -17.28 11.95
C ASP A 177 28.46 -16.85 10.54
N ASP A 178 27.46 -15.97 10.40
CA ASP A 178 27.07 -15.40 9.08
C ASP A 178 27.72 -14.01 8.84
N PRO A 179 28.74 -13.91 7.96
CA PRO A 179 29.37 -12.64 7.63
C PRO A 179 28.45 -11.63 6.92
N GLN A 180 27.26 -12.03 6.46
CA GLN A 180 26.24 -11.11 5.92
C GLN A 180 25.27 -10.59 7.00
N ALA A 181 24.85 -11.41 7.97
CA ALA A 181 24.10 -10.96 9.14
C ALA A 181 24.89 -9.95 9.99
N ALA A 182 26.23 -10.02 9.93
CA ALA A 182 27.16 -9.12 10.60
C ALA A 182 27.14 -7.64 10.12
N LYS A 183 26.34 -7.24 9.11
CA LYS A 183 26.25 -5.83 8.73
C LYS A 183 25.35 -4.99 9.65
N VAL A 184 24.29 -5.58 10.20
CA VAL A 184 23.37 -4.90 11.14
C VAL A 184 23.92 -4.97 12.58
N PHE A 185 24.63 -6.05 12.91
CA PHE A 185 25.21 -6.29 14.25
C PHE A 185 26.65 -5.79 14.42
N ARG A 186 27.31 -5.22 13.40
CA ARG A 186 28.71 -4.78 13.55
C ARG A 186 28.91 -3.68 14.60
N THR A 187 27.86 -2.91 14.87
CA THR A 187 27.87 -1.86 15.91
C THR A 187 27.42 -2.39 17.27
N ALA A 188 26.63 -3.46 17.30
CA ALA A 188 26.09 -4.06 18.52
C ALA A 188 26.79 -5.40 18.85
N VAL A 189 27.77 -5.38 19.76
CA VAL A 189 28.45 -6.62 20.21
C VAL A 189 27.62 -7.28 21.31
N LEU A 190 26.98 -8.39 21.01
CA LEU A 190 26.32 -9.26 22.00
C LEU A 190 27.39 -10.00 22.81
N GLY A 191 27.97 -9.32 23.81
CA GLY A 191 29.10 -9.84 24.57
C GLY A 191 28.76 -11.00 25.52
N ALA A 192 27.49 -11.13 25.92
CA ALA A 192 27.03 -12.15 26.88
C ALA A 192 25.49 -12.31 26.90
N ALA A 193 24.79 -12.13 25.78
CA ALA A 193 23.36 -12.45 25.75
C ALA A 193 23.19 -13.97 25.83
N THR A 194 22.42 -14.43 26.81
CA THR A 194 22.15 -15.87 27.01
C THR A 194 21.02 -16.33 26.11
N GLU A 195 20.01 -15.49 25.86
CA GLU A 195 18.86 -15.79 25.01
C GLU A 195 18.33 -14.50 24.34
N MET A 196 17.87 -14.60 23.08
CA MET A 196 17.07 -13.57 22.41
C MET A 196 15.72 -14.17 22.03
N LEU A 197 14.64 -13.48 22.38
CA LEU A 197 13.27 -13.88 22.11
C LEU A 197 12.54 -12.76 21.38
N PHE A 198 11.83 -13.12 20.32
CA PHE A 198 10.84 -12.24 19.70
C PHE A 198 9.47 -12.80 20.07
N LEU A 199 8.73 -12.13 20.94
CA LEU A 199 7.40 -12.59 21.35
C LEU A 199 6.34 -11.75 20.66
N ARG A 200 5.41 -12.44 20.00
CA ARG A 200 4.20 -11.85 19.44
C ARG A 200 3.11 -11.84 20.51
N ASN A 201 2.61 -10.67 20.87
CA ASN A 201 1.53 -10.54 21.84
C ASN A 201 0.15 -10.83 21.18
N GLN A 202 -0.93 -10.81 21.97
CA GLN A 202 -2.30 -11.09 21.48
C GLN A 202 -2.84 -10.05 20.49
N GLU A 203 -2.17 -8.91 20.37
CA GLU A 203 -2.49 -7.82 19.44
C GLU A 203 -1.60 -7.85 18.18
N ASP A 204 -0.91 -8.98 17.95
CA ASP A 204 -0.02 -9.22 16.80
C ASP A 204 1.23 -8.31 16.75
N GLN A 205 1.57 -7.66 17.86
CA GLN A 205 2.80 -6.88 18.00
C GLN A 205 3.95 -7.79 18.42
N ILE A 206 5.06 -7.76 17.68
CA ILE A 206 6.29 -8.48 18.06
C ILE A 206 7.15 -7.53 18.89
N SER A 207 7.48 -7.94 20.12
CA SER A 207 8.42 -7.24 20.98
C SER A 207 9.76 -7.96 20.98
N PHE A 208 10.86 -7.19 20.90
CA PHE A 208 12.22 -7.70 21.04
C PHE A 208 12.55 -7.86 22.51
N TYR A 209 12.84 -9.09 22.92
CA TYR A 209 13.34 -9.42 24.25
C TYR A 209 14.77 -9.94 24.17
N TRP A 210 15.60 -9.53 25.11
CA TRP A 210 16.93 -10.10 25.30
C TRP A 210 17.20 -10.35 26.78
N SER A 211 18.00 -11.37 27.07
CA SER A 211 18.60 -11.60 28.38
C SER A 211 20.12 -11.35 28.35
N GLY A 212 20.73 -11.08 29.50
CA GLY A 212 22.15 -10.75 29.58
C GLY A 212 22.45 -9.29 29.23
N SER A 213 23.38 -9.04 28.29
CA SER A 213 23.85 -7.69 27.98
C SER A 213 23.92 -7.41 26.47
N LEU A 214 23.33 -6.29 26.05
CA LEU A 214 23.37 -5.75 24.69
C LEU A 214 24.34 -4.56 24.65
N ARG A 215 25.41 -4.62 23.85
CA ARG A 215 26.43 -3.56 23.80
C ARG A 215 26.45 -2.86 22.46
N TYR A 216 26.55 -1.54 22.44
CA TYR A 216 26.78 -0.73 21.25
C TYR A 216 28.12 0.00 21.38
N CYS A 217 29.05 -0.23 20.46
CA CYS A 217 30.36 0.41 20.50
C CYS A 217 30.57 1.28 19.26
N TYR A 218 30.93 2.54 19.51
CA TYR A 218 31.17 3.54 18.48
C TYR A 218 32.60 4.05 18.58
N ASP A 219 33.29 4.10 17.44
CA ASP A 219 34.58 4.77 17.30
C ASP A 219 34.39 6.05 16.48
N PHE A 220 34.44 7.18 17.17
CA PHE A 220 34.25 8.48 16.54
C PHE A 220 35.56 9.03 15.97
N GLY A 221 36.71 8.58 16.49
CA GLY A 221 38.00 9.25 16.28
C GLY A 221 38.01 10.71 16.75
N ARG A 222 37.07 11.09 17.64
CA ARG A 222 36.86 12.46 18.11
C ARG A 222 36.42 12.50 19.57
N PRO A 223 36.90 13.46 20.38
CA PRO A 223 36.61 13.49 21.81
C PRO A 223 35.11 13.70 22.10
N VAL A 224 34.49 12.82 22.88
CA VAL A 224 33.08 12.92 23.28
C VAL A 224 32.88 14.00 24.35
N GLN A 225 31.92 14.90 24.14
CA GLN A 225 31.55 15.98 25.06
C GLN A 225 30.30 15.66 25.90
N SER A 226 29.27 15.08 25.27
CA SER A 226 28.04 14.72 25.96
C SER A 226 27.33 13.54 25.30
N LEU A 227 26.43 12.92 26.05
CA LEU A 227 25.61 11.79 25.66
C LEU A 227 24.17 12.06 26.12
N SER A 228 23.19 11.68 25.31
CA SER A 228 21.76 11.62 25.67
C SER A 228 21.11 10.41 25.01
N LEU A 229 20.14 9.79 25.69
CA LEU A 229 19.28 8.74 25.14
C LEU A 229 18.00 9.32 24.52
N SER A 230 18.19 10.30 23.65
CA SER A 230 17.12 10.95 22.89
C SER A 230 17.60 11.29 21.49
N ASP A 231 16.68 11.61 20.59
CA ASP A 231 17.02 12.15 19.29
C ASP A 231 17.57 13.59 19.41
N PRO A 232 18.21 14.16 18.38
CA PRO A 232 18.78 15.50 18.46
C PRO A 232 17.77 16.62 18.79
N SER A 233 16.47 16.40 18.51
CA SER A 233 15.42 17.35 18.86
C SER A 233 14.92 17.23 20.31
N GLY A 234 15.25 16.13 20.99
CA GLY A 234 14.74 15.80 22.32
C GLY A 234 13.24 15.46 22.32
N ARG A 235 12.66 15.15 21.16
CA ARG A 235 11.24 14.79 21.02
C ARG A 235 11.02 13.30 21.23
N TYR A 236 11.98 12.49 20.84
CA TYR A 236 11.93 11.04 20.94
C TYR A 236 12.98 10.57 21.94
N HIS A 237 12.57 9.66 22.82
CA HIS A 237 13.40 9.17 23.92
C HIS A 237 13.50 7.65 23.84
N THR A 238 14.66 7.12 24.20
CA THR A 238 14.82 5.69 24.42
C THR A 238 13.98 5.27 25.62
N ALA A 239 13.13 4.27 25.44
CA ALA A 239 12.29 3.70 26.49
C ALA A 239 12.52 2.19 26.58
N PHE A 240 12.64 1.71 27.81
CA PHE A 240 12.83 0.29 28.11
C PHE A 240 11.74 -0.17 29.06
N GLN A 241 11.24 -1.39 28.87
CA GLN A 241 10.55 -2.11 29.92
C GLN A 241 11.58 -2.99 30.63
N VAL A 242 11.83 -2.65 31.90
CA VAL A 242 12.95 -3.14 32.71
C VAL A 242 12.47 -3.86 33.95
N ALA A 243 13.34 -4.70 34.51
CA ALA A 243 13.21 -5.29 35.84
C ALA A 243 14.27 -4.68 36.80
N PRO A 244 14.07 -4.78 38.12
CA PRO A 244 15.05 -4.30 39.10
C PRO A 244 16.43 -4.92 38.86
N GLY A 245 17.46 -4.06 38.82
CA GLY A 245 18.84 -4.46 38.54
C GLY A 245 19.28 -4.23 37.10
N PHE A 246 18.35 -4.06 36.13
CA PHE A 246 18.71 -3.64 34.77
C PHE A 246 19.62 -2.41 34.84
N SER A 247 20.75 -2.45 34.16
CA SER A 247 21.72 -1.36 34.22
C SER A 247 22.08 -0.85 32.83
N ILE A 248 22.34 0.45 32.75
CA ILE A 248 23.02 1.07 31.61
C ILE A 248 24.44 1.37 32.05
N ARG A 249 25.40 0.81 31.32
CA ARG A 249 26.83 1.00 31.58
C ARG A 249 27.50 1.64 30.37
N LEU A 250 28.51 2.45 30.65
CA LEU A 250 29.30 3.13 29.62
C LEU A 250 30.79 2.80 29.77
N SER A 251 31.52 2.73 28.68
CA SER A 251 32.99 2.64 28.67
C SER A 251 33.59 3.41 27.49
N ALA A 252 34.85 3.84 27.62
CA ALA A 252 35.64 4.35 26.50
C ALA A 252 36.16 3.22 25.58
N GLY A 253 36.01 1.95 25.96
CA GLY A 253 36.45 0.78 25.19
C GLY A 253 35.72 -0.49 25.65
N GLU A 254 36.35 -1.66 25.50
CA GLU A 254 35.72 -2.95 25.89
C GLU A 254 35.85 -3.27 27.39
N ASP A 255 36.77 -2.59 28.08
CA ASP A 255 37.09 -2.76 29.50
C ASP A 255 36.62 -1.55 30.34
N ASP A 256 36.58 -1.65 31.68
CA ASP A 256 36.30 -0.52 32.60
C ASP A 256 34.91 0.16 32.48
N TRP A 257 33.85 -0.65 32.62
CA TRP A 257 32.46 -0.19 32.58
C TRP A 257 32.03 0.64 33.80
N ILE A 258 31.36 1.76 33.55
CA ILE A 258 30.76 2.66 34.55
C ILE A 258 29.23 2.54 34.47
N THR A 259 28.58 2.06 35.52
CA THR A 259 27.11 2.11 35.62
C THR A 259 26.66 3.56 35.75
N VAL A 260 25.84 4.02 34.81
CA VAL A 260 25.29 5.39 34.78
C VAL A 260 23.80 5.43 35.12
N TRP A 261 23.13 4.30 35.05
CA TRP A 261 21.73 4.15 35.42
C TRP A 261 21.44 2.71 35.81
N GLU A 262 20.55 2.52 36.78
CA GLU A 262 20.09 1.21 37.23
C GLU A 262 18.60 1.31 37.58
N ALA A 263 17.81 0.34 37.13
CA ALA A 263 16.40 0.26 37.42
C ALA A 263 16.17 -0.22 38.86
N GLU A 264 15.44 0.55 39.66
CA GLU A 264 15.06 0.17 41.03
C GLU A 264 13.75 -0.64 41.08
N GLU A 265 12.87 -0.43 40.10
CA GLU A 265 11.54 -1.04 40.02
C GLU A 265 11.30 -1.65 38.64
N GLU A 266 10.36 -2.60 38.57
CA GLU A 266 9.89 -3.18 37.32
C GLU A 266 8.92 -2.21 36.61
N GLY A 267 9.11 -1.99 35.32
CA GLY A 267 8.20 -1.17 34.51
C GLY A 267 8.85 -0.46 33.34
N TRP A 268 8.10 0.44 32.70
CA TRP A 268 8.63 1.30 31.65
C TRP A 268 9.46 2.43 32.24
N ALA A 269 10.68 2.61 31.74
CA ALA A 269 11.60 3.65 32.13
C ALA A 269 12.15 4.38 30.90
N GLN A 270 12.35 5.69 31.05
CA GLN A 270 13.07 6.56 30.12
C GLN A 270 14.31 7.10 30.83
N PRO A 271 15.46 6.41 30.74
CA PRO A 271 16.65 6.77 31.50
C PRO A 271 17.20 8.13 31.06
N ASP A 272 17.29 9.06 31.99
CA ASP A 272 18.03 10.31 31.81
C ASP A 272 19.48 10.08 32.25
N ILE A 273 20.37 9.84 31.28
CA ILE A 273 21.78 9.57 31.53
C ILE A 273 22.65 10.73 31.07
N ALA A 274 23.67 11.04 31.86
CA ALA A 274 24.70 12.02 31.50
C ALA A 274 26.05 11.32 31.33
N LEU A 275 26.89 11.84 30.44
CA LEU A 275 28.24 11.34 30.22
C LEU A 275 29.10 11.54 31.49
N PRO A 276 29.63 10.47 32.11
CA PRO A 276 30.53 10.59 33.25
C PRO A 276 31.78 11.40 32.91
N ALA A 277 32.27 12.19 33.87
CA ALA A 277 33.47 13.01 33.69
C ALA A 277 34.71 12.17 33.29
N ALA A 278 34.76 10.89 33.68
CA ALA A 278 35.83 9.96 33.30
C ALA A 278 35.81 9.57 31.81
N LEU A 279 34.68 9.72 31.13
CA LEU A 279 34.49 9.42 29.71
C LEU A 279 34.45 10.69 28.85
N GLN A 280 34.48 11.88 29.47
CA GLN A 280 34.63 13.14 28.73
C GLN A 280 35.98 13.18 28.03
N GLY A 281 35.94 13.35 26.71
CA GLY A 281 37.11 13.38 25.85
C GLY A 281 37.55 12.01 25.30
N ALA A 282 36.85 10.92 25.62
CA ALA A 282 37.08 9.63 24.97
C ALA A 282 36.80 9.72 23.46
N GLU A 283 37.60 9.06 22.63
CA GLU A 283 37.39 9.06 21.17
C GLU A 283 36.45 7.94 20.69
N SER A 284 36.18 6.98 21.58
CA SER A 284 35.24 5.88 21.41
C SER A 284 34.31 5.80 22.62
N LEU A 285 33.11 5.29 22.41
CA LEU A 285 32.13 5.07 23.47
C LEU A 285 31.39 3.74 23.23
N CYS A 286 31.44 2.89 24.24
CA CYS A 286 30.62 1.69 24.34
C CYS A 286 29.48 1.92 25.35
N LEU A 287 28.26 1.55 24.97
CA LEU A 287 27.07 1.52 25.80
C LEU A 287 26.67 0.07 26.00
N GLU A 288 26.20 -0.29 27.18
CA GLU A 288 25.71 -1.63 27.47
C GLU A 288 24.41 -1.56 28.25
N PHE A 289 23.43 -2.31 27.76
CA PHE A 289 22.10 -2.43 28.32
C PHE A 289 21.91 -3.84 28.85
N GLY A 290 21.70 -3.98 30.16
CA GLY A 290 21.30 -5.24 30.75
C GLY A 290 21.83 -5.49 32.15
N SER A 291 21.34 -6.58 32.73
CA SER A 291 21.82 -7.19 33.97
C SER A 291 21.24 -8.60 34.06
N GLY A 292 21.81 -9.50 34.85
CA GLY A 292 21.26 -10.84 35.11
C GLY A 292 21.12 -11.75 33.86
N PRO A 293 21.76 -12.93 33.79
CA PRO A 293 21.53 -13.86 32.68
C PRO A 293 20.10 -14.42 32.61
N ASP A 294 19.31 -14.25 33.68
CA ASP A 294 17.99 -14.88 33.87
C ASP A 294 16.80 -13.92 33.64
N ASP A 295 17.05 -12.63 33.36
CA ASP A 295 16.02 -11.60 33.21
C ASP A 295 15.85 -11.21 31.73
N PHE A 296 14.61 -10.99 31.29
CA PHE A 296 14.29 -10.51 29.94
C PHE A 296 13.93 -9.03 29.95
N TYR A 297 14.51 -8.30 29.01
CA TYR A 297 14.28 -6.87 28.83
C TYR A 297 13.74 -6.60 27.44
N THR A 298 12.94 -5.55 27.31
CA THR A 298 12.37 -5.11 26.03
C THR A 298 12.64 -3.62 25.82
N ALA A 299 12.91 -3.28 24.56
CA ALA A 299 13.10 -1.92 24.09
C ALA A 299 12.23 -1.75 22.85
N GLU A 300 11.48 -0.66 22.78
CA GLU A 300 10.75 -0.31 21.55
C GLU A 300 11.72 0.29 20.54
N GLN A 301 12.53 1.26 20.98
CA GLN A 301 13.40 2.07 20.13
C GLN A 301 14.61 2.54 20.95
N LEU A 302 15.80 2.50 20.35
CA LEU A 302 16.99 3.17 20.86
C LEU A 302 17.19 4.47 20.08
N TYR A 303 17.30 5.58 20.80
CA TYR A 303 17.75 6.87 20.28
C TYR A 303 18.95 7.35 21.07
N LEU A 304 20.03 7.64 20.37
CA LEU A 304 21.32 7.99 20.93
C LEU A 304 21.81 9.29 20.30
N THR A 305 22.05 10.33 21.10
CA THR A 305 22.67 11.57 20.64
C THR A 305 23.97 11.83 21.40
N ILE A 306 25.05 12.07 20.66
CA ILE A 306 26.39 12.28 21.18
C ILE A 306 26.96 13.57 20.61
N ARG A 307 27.44 14.47 21.47
CA ARG A 307 28.18 15.66 21.03
C ARG A 307 29.67 15.36 21.03
N LEU A 308 30.36 15.73 19.96
CA LEU A 308 31.78 15.51 19.75
C LEU A 308 32.51 16.85 19.66
N ALA A 309 33.71 16.90 20.21
CA ALA A 309 34.63 18.02 20.03
C ALA A 309 35.16 18.01 18.60
N ALA A 310 34.84 19.06 17.86
CA ALA A 310 35.22 19.21 16.47
C ALA A 310 35.66 20.66 16.16
N ASP A 311 36.41 21.26 17.10
CA ASP A 311 36.96 22.61 16.96
C ASP A 311 37.86 22.75 15.72
N ASP A 312 38.53 21.67 15.30
CA ASP A 312 39.29 21.59 14.06
C ASP A 312 38.40 21.59 12.81
N LEU A 313 37.09 21.35 12.95
CA LEU A 313 36.09 21.53 11.91
C LEU A 313 35.44 22.93 11.96
N ALA A 314 35.77 23.76 12.95
CA ALA A 314 35.28 25.13 13.01
C ALA A 314 35.69 25.91 11.76
N GLY A 315 34.71 26.57 11.14
CA GLY A 315 34.92 27.33 9.90
C GLY A 315 35.07 26.49 8.62
N LEU A 316 35.08 25.14 8.69
CA LEU A 316 34.87 24.32 7.47
C LEU A 316 33.51 24.60 6.87
N THR A 317 32.54 24.79 7.76
CA THR A 317 31.16 25.11 7.50
C THR A 317 30.94 26.60 7.23
N ARG A 318 32.00 27.43 7.19
CA ARG A 318 31.89 28.85 6.88
C ARG A 318 32.65 29.22 5.61
N PHE A 319 31.95 29.89 4.69
CA PHE A 319 32.45 30.14 3.35
C PHE A 319 32.59 31.64 3.10
N PRO A 320 33.79 32.14 2.79
CA PRO A 320 33.95 33.51 2.34
C PRO A 320 33.23 33.71 0.99
N VAL A 321 32.91 34.97 0.68
CA VAL A 321 32.33 35.36 -0.62
C VAL A 321 33.21 34.87 -1.76
N GLY A 322 32.61 34.17 -2.74
CA GLY A 322 33.31 33.63 -3.91
C GLY A 322 33.01 32.16 -4.21
N GLU A 323 33.84 31.58 -5.08
CA GLU A 323 33.80 30.17 -5.46
C GLU A 323 34.79 29.38 -4.60
N ARG A 324 34.33 28.29 -3.98
CA ARG A 324 35.16 27.37 -3.21
C ARG A 324 34.80 25.93 -3.59
N THR A 325 35.82 25.13 -3.87
CA THR A 325 35.66 23.68 -4.04
C THR A 325 35.86 23.02 -2.69
N LEU A 326 34.91 22.20 -2.29
CA LEU A 326 34.99 21.28 -1.17
C LEU A 326 35.31 19.89 -1.70
N THR A 327 36.39 19.27 -1.24
CA THR A 327 36.69 17.88 -1.60
C THR A 327 36.18 16.96 -0.51
N PHE A 328 35.10 16.23 -0.77
CA PHE A 328 34.62 15.16 0.09
C PHE A 328 35.27 13.84 -0.33
N THR A 329 35.74 13.05 0.64
CA THR A 329 36.30 11.71 0.39
C THR A 329 35.75 10.73 1.43
N GLY A 330 35.27 9.56 1.02
CA GLY A 330 34.78 8.52 1.92
C GLY A 330 34.45 7.25 1.15
N GLN A 331 34.31 6.13 1.85
CA GLN A 331 33.79 4.87 1.30
C GLN A 331 32.45 4.56 1.97
N GLY A 332 31.38 4.39 1.20
CA GLY A 332 30.03 4.08 1.73
C GLY A 332 28.88 4.82 1.05
N ASN A 333 27.69 4.70 1.63
CA ASN A 333 26.48 5.31 1.11
C ASN A 333 26.38 6.80 1.55
N GLY A 334 26.02 7.70 0.63
CA GLY A 334 25.56 9.10 0.78
C GLY A 334 26.06 9.98 1.95
N ALA A 335 26.77 11.07 1.62
CA ALA A 335 26.82 12.26 2.49
C ALA A 335 26.05 13.44 1.88
N ILE A 336 25.47 14.30 2.72
CA ILE A 336 24.60 15.42 2.34
C ILE A 336 25.12 16.71 2.97
N LEU A 337 25.36 17.72 2.15
CA LEU A 337 25.57 19.09 2.64
C LEU A 337 24.23 19.83 2.67
N PHE A 338 24.01 20.65 3.69
CA PHE A 338 22.86 21.56 3.81
C PHE A 338 23.31 22.95 4.25
N TRP A 339 22.60 24.02 3.91
CA TRP A 339 23.00 25.38 4.30
C TRP A 339 21.83 26.35 4.39
N ASP A 340 22.02 27.46 5.11
CA ASP A 340 20.96 28.43 5.44
C ASP A 340 20.75 29.51 4.35
N ASP A 341 21.70 29.70 3.44
CA ASP A 341 21.68 30.78 2.43
C ASP A 341 20.97 30.36 1.11
N PRO A 342 19.85 31.00 0.73
CA PRO A 342 19.08 30.66 -0.46
C PRO A 342 19.77 30.97 -1.80
N THR A 343 20.99 31.53 -1.80
CA THR A 343 21.65 32.02 -3.02
C THR A 343 22.71 31.10 -3.63
N VAL A 344 23.04 29.97 -3.01
CA VAL A 344 24.00 29.01 -3.58
C VAL A 344 23.33 28.19 -4.68
N THR A 345 23.76 28.41 -5.92
CA THR A 345 23.42 27.62 -7.10
C THR A 345 24.48 26.54 -7.31
N THR A 346 24.08 25.27 -7.39
CA THR A 346 24.93 24.27 -8.02
C THR A 346 25.09 24.66 -9.49
N PRO A 347 26.29 24.53 -10.09
CA PRO A 347 26.54 24.90 -11.47
C PRO A 347 26.02 23.79 -12.40
N ALA A 348 24.73 23.48 -12.34
CA ALA A 348 24.08 22.94 -13.51
C ALA A 348 23.70 24.17 -14.34
N GLU A 349 24.46 24.46 -15.39
CA GLU A 349 23.91 25.31 -16.45
C GLU A 349 22.54 24.71 -16.80
N PRO A 350 21.46 25.53 -16.80
CA PRO A 350 20.15 25.02 -17.18
C PRO A 350 20.31 24.32 -18.53
N PRO A 351 19.72 23.12 -18.70
CA PRO A 351 19.82 22.41 -19.96
C PRO A 351 19.42 23.34 -21.10
N ASP A 352 20.14 23.31 -22.22
CA ASP A 352 19.68 23.99 -23.42
C ASP A 352 18.37 23.33 -23.88
N TYR A 353 17.24 23.93 -23.52
CA TYR A 353 15.94 23.48 -23.96
C TYR A 353 15.68 23.95 -25.40
N PRO A 354 15.16 23.08 -26.28
CA PRO A 354 14.80 23.49 -27.63
C PRO A 354 13.62 24.48 -27.59
N THR A 355 13.50 25.36 -28.58
CA THR A 355 12.43 26.37 -28.58
C THR A 355 11.12 25.88 -29.17
N ASP A 356 11.17 24.93 -30.11
CA ASP A 356 10.02 24.65 -30.99
C ASP A 356 9.50 23.21 -30.89
N ALA A 357 10.38 22.22 -30.72
CA ALA A 357 10.03 20.80 -30.71
C ALA A 357 10.93 20.01 -29.76
N PRO A 358 10.50 18.83 -29.27
CA PRO A 358 11.38 17.97 -28.49
C PRO A 358 12.66 17.64 -29.25
N THR A 359 13.77 17.48 -28.54
CA THR A 359 15.04 17.02 -29.12
C THR A 359 15.49 15.76 -28.42
N VAL A 360 15.94 14.78 -29.19
CA VAL A 360 16.59 13.58 -28.67
C VAL A 360 18.06 13.60 -29.08
N VAL A 361 18.96 13.62 -28.09
CA VAL A 361 20.40 13.73 -28.31
C VAL A 361 21.13 12.69 -27.48
N GLN A 362 21.96 11.88 -28.11
CA GLN A 362 22.91 11.03 -27.40
C GLN A 362 24.18 11.83 -27.09
N THR A 363 24.55 11.92 -25.82
CA THR A 363 25.76 12.58 -25.34
C THR A 363 26.61 11.56 -24.56
N GLY A 364 27.62 11.00 -25.22
CA GLY A 364 28.41 9.90 -24.63
C GLY A 364 27.55 8.68 -24.34
N ASP A 365 27.59 8.22 -23.10
CA ASP A 365 26.83 7.06 -22.59
C ASP A 365 25.48 7.49 -21.99
N THR A 366 24.86 8.54 -22.53
CA THR A 366 23.56 9.04 -22.06
C THR A 366 22.69 9.45 -23.23
N LEU A 367 21.44 9.00 -23.23
CA LEU A 367 20.39 9.47 -24.12
C LEU A 367 19.60 10.56 -23.40
N ARG A 368 19.51 11.74 -24.02
CA ARG A 368 18.79 12.90 -23.49
C ARG A 368 17.58 13.21 -24.33
N ILE A 369 16.44 13.43 -23.68
CA ILE A 369 15.22 13.96 -24.30
C ILE A 369 14.90 15.29 -23.63
N ALA A 370 14.91 16.38 -24.38
CA ALA A 370 14.58 17.71 -23.88
C ALA A 370 13.34 18.26 -24.60
N PHE A 371 12.42 18.86 -23.85
CA PHE A 371 11.19 19.47 -24.36
C PHE A 371 11.24 21.00 -24.23
N PRO A 372 10.55 21.75 -25.12
CA PRO A 372 10.46 23.20 -25.02
C PRO A 372 9.83 23.72 -23.72
N SER A 373 9.03 22.89 -23.06
CA SER A 373 8.38 23.18 -21.77
C SER A 373 9.33 23.14 -20.56
N GLY A 374 10.65 23.02 -20.77
CA GLY A 374 11.63 22.96 -19.68
C GLY A 374 11.71 21.58 -19.01
N ILE A 375 11.36 20.52 -19.74
CA ILE A 375 11.46 19.12 -19.27
C ILE A 375 12.71 18.47 -19.87
N LEU A 376 13.49 17.79 -19.05
CA LEU A 376 14.63 16.98 -19.47
C LEU A 376 14.51 15.57 -18.87
N LEU A 377 14.68 14.55 -19.72
CA LEU A 377 14.85 13.15 -19.33
C LEU A 377 16.24 12.68 -19.73
N GLU A 378 16.91 11.96 -18.83
CA GLU A 378 18.19 11.31 -19.11
C GLU A 378 18.10 9.80 -18.84
N PHE A 379 18.61 9.01 -19.79
CA PHE A 379 18.70 7.56 -19.70
C PHE A 379 20.17 7.15 -19.88
N PRO A 380 20.77 6.38 -18.96
CA PRO A 380 22.12 5.86 -19.14
C PRO A 380 22.10 4.84 -20.29
N LEU A 381 23.12 4.86 -21.14
CA LEU A 381 23.28 3.92 -22.24
C LEU A 381 24.30 2.83 -21.85
N LYS A 382 23.97 1.58 -22.14
CA LYS A 382 24.91 0.46 -22.12
C LYS A 382 24.84 -0.24 -23.47
N ASP A 383 25.97 -0.29 -24.17
CA ASP A 383 26.06 -0.84 -25.52
C ASP A 383 25.03 -0.23 -26.51
N GLY A 384 24.75 1.08 -26.35
CA GLY A 384 23.77 1.82 -27.15
C GLY A 384 22.31 1.64 -26.73
N MET A 385 22.03 0.87 -25.68
CA MET A 385 20.69 0.62 -25.16
C MET A 385 20.37 1.51 -23.95
N PRO A 386 19.24 2.25 -23.95
CA PRO A 386 18.81 3.03 -22.79
C PRO A 386 18.38 2.11 -21.64
N GLY A 387 18.89 2.40 -20.44
CA GLY A 387 18.43 1.83 -19.18
C GLY A 387 17.19 2.56 -18.67
N SER A 388 16.91 2.43 -17.37
CA SER A 388 15.82 3.15 -16.69
C SER A 388 16.04 4.66 -16.71
N LEU A 389 14.95 5.41 -16.57
CA LEU A 389 14.98 6.86 -16.46
C LEU A 389 15.78 7.27 -15.21
N SER A 390 17.01 7.74 -15.40
CA SER A 390 17.92 8.05 -14.30
C SER A 390 17.79 9.48 -13.84
N ARG A 391 17.31 10.40 -14.68
CA ARG A 391 17.09 11.78 -14.29
C ARG A 391 15.88 12.38 -14.98
N LEU A 392 15.08 13.11 -14.21
CA LEU A 392 13.96 13.90 -14.70
C LEU A 392 14.09 15.30 -14.11
N VAL A 393 14.13 16.32 -14.96
CA VAL A 393 14.08 17.73 -14.56
C VAL A 393 12.82 18.35 -15.14
N ILE A 394 12.05 19.05 -14.32
CA ILE A 394 10.82 19.76 -14.72
C ILE A 394 10.94 21.21 -14.25
N GLY A 395 10.89 22.18 -15.17
CA GLY A 395 10.95 23.60 -14.81
C GLY A 395 12.22 23.99 -14.06
N GLY A 396 13.34 23.31 -14.35
CA GLY A 396 14.62 23.48 -13.64
C GLY A 396 14.72 22.76 -12.28
N GLN A 397 13.67 22.07 -11.82
CA GLN A 397 13.69 21.26 -10.60
C GLN A 397 14.04 19.81 -10.92
N THR A 398 15.04 19.23 -10.25
CA THR A 398 15.33 17.80 -10.36
C THR A 398 14.29 17.00 -9.58
N ILE A 399 13.51 16.21 -10.30
CA ILE A 399 12.47 15.35 -9.75
C ILE A 399 13.02 13.96 -9.52
N PHE A 400 13.65 13.36 -10.55
CA PHE A 400 14.32 12.07 -10.42
C PHE A 400 15.82 12.22 -10.49
N GLN A 401 16.50 11.38 -9.72
CA GLN A 401 17.94 11.24 -9.77
C GLN A 401 18.28 9.83 -9.32
N ALA A 402 18.82 8.99 -10.19
CA ALA A 402 19.36 7.69 -9.82
C ALA A 402 20.60 7.87 -8.93
N PRO A 403 20.93 6.90 -8.05
CA PRO A 403 22.18 6.90 -7.32
C PRO A 403 23.37 6.95 -8.29
N PRO A 404 24.40 7.77 -8.01
CA PRO A 404 25.68 7.68 -8.70
C PRO A 404 26.21 6.23 -8.72
N GLY A 405 26.58 5.76 -9.91
CA GLY A 405 27.06 4.39 -10.09
C GLY A 405 25.99 3.31 -9.95
N ALA A 406 24.71 3.66 -9.81
CA ALA A 406 23.63 2.69 -9.93
C ALA A 406 23.80 1.93 -11.24
N ASP A 407 23.90 0.60 -11.12
CA ASP A 407 24.05 -0.28 -12.27
C ASP A 407 22.95 0.02 -13.29
N TRP A 408 23.30 -0.10 -14.57
CA TRP A 408 22.33 -0.02 -15.64
C TRP A 408 21.19 -1.02 -15.37
N THR A 409 20.00 -0.51 -15.05
CA THR A 409 18.78 -1.31 -14.94
C THR A 409 18.00 -1.21 -16.25
N PRO A 410 17.40 -2.30 -16.75
CA PRO A 410 16.57 -2.23 -17.94
C PRO A 410 15.39 -1.27 -17.72
N PRO A 411 14.94 -0.58 -18.78
CA PRO A 411 13.87 0.42 -18.67
C PRO A 411 12.55 -0.18 -18.21
N ALA A 412 12.29 -1.44 -18.61
CA ALA A 412 11.14 -2.20 -18.15
C ALA A 412 11.38 -3.71 -18.25
N VAL A 413 10.62 -4.47 -17.46
CA VAL A 413 10.47 -5.92 -17.56
C VAL A 413 9.02 -6.21 -17.95
N ILE A 414 8.82 -6.96 -19.03
CA ILE A 414 7.50 -7.39 -19.49
C ILE A 414 7.28 -8.81 -19.00
N THR A 415 6.17 -9.09 -18.35
CA THR A 415 5.82 -10.48 -18.02
C THR A 415 4.97 -11.05 -19.14
N LEU A 416 5.48 -12.12 -19.75
CA LEU A 416 4.79 -12.92 -20.75
C LEU A 416 4.16 -14.12 -20.06
N LEU A 417 2.90 -14.39 -20.37
CA LEU A 417 2.17 -15.53 -19.87
C LEU A 417 2.39 -16.71 -20.81
N GLU A 418 3.00 -17.78 -20.30
CA GLU A 418 3.25 -19.00 -21.06
C GLU A 418 2.23 -20.08 -20.70
N GLY A 419 1.92 -20.92 -21.69
CA GLY A 419 0.87 -21.91 -21.59
C GLY A 419 -0.51 -21.31 -21.87
N ASP A 420 -1.37 -22.16 -22.42
CA ASP A 420 -2.76 -21.84 -22.66
C ASP A 420 -3.61 -22.41 -21.51
N PRO A 421 -4.68 -21.72 -21.11
CA PRO A 421 -5.70 -22.35 -20.29
C PRO A 421 -6.31 -23.50 -21.12
N GLU A 422 -6.26 -24.72 -20.58
CA GLU A 422 -6.93 -25.84 -21.24
C GLU A 422 -8.45 -25.65 -21.10
N PRO A 423 -9.24 -25.81 -22.17
CA PRO A 423 -10.68 -25.84 -22.04
C PRO A 423 -11.08 -26.91 -21.04
N LEU A 424 -11.92 -26.54 -20.08
CA LEU A 424 -12.47 -27.50 -19.15
C LEU A 424 -13.12 -28.66 -19.93
N PRO A 425 -12.99 -29.91 -19.47
CA PRO A 425 -13.66 -31.04 -20.11
C PRO A 425 -15.15 -30.75 -20.30
N ALA A 426 -15.73 -31.16 -21.44
CA ALA A 426 -17.15 -30.93 -21.73
C ALA A 426 -18.10 -31.52 -20.66
N ASN A 427 -17.59 -32.45 -19.86
CA ASN A 427 -18.26 -33.11 -18.74
C ASN A 427 -17.49 -32.89 -17.42
N PHE A 428 -16.86 -31.73 -17.24
CA PHE A 428 -16.17 -31.37 -16.01
C PHE A 428 -17.10 -31.58 -14.81
N ASP A 429 -16.67 -32.46 -13.91
CA ASP A 429 -17.42 -32.85 -12.72
C ASP A 429 -16.90 -32.03 -11.54
N TRP A 430 -17.57 -30.91 -11.30
CA TRP A 430 -17.20 -30.00 -10.23
C TRP A 430 -17.29 -30.67 -8.86
N ALA A 431 -18.32 -31.50 -8.65
CA ALA A 431 -18.51 -32.19 -7.38
C ALA A 431 -17.34 -33.14 -7.09
N ALA A 432 -16.92 -33.95 -8.07
CA ALA A 432 -15.77 -34.82 -7.93
C ALA A 432 -14.46 -34.04 -7.70
N TYR A 433 -14.26 -32.94 -8.42
CA TYR A 433 -13.07 -32.09 -8.28
C TYR A 433 -12.98 -31.44 -6.89
N ARG A 434 -14.08 -30.88 -6.39
CA ARG A 434 -14.22 -30.37 -5.03
C ARG A 434 -14.00 -31.46 -3.98
N ASP A 435 -14.69 -32.59 -4.11
CA ASP A 435 -14.64 -33.66 -3.12
C ASP A 435 -13.23 -34.27 -3.01
N ALA A 436 -12.50 -34.34 -4.13
CA ALA A 436 -11.09 -34.72 -4.14
C ALA A 436 -10.22 -33.70 -3.37
N ALA A 437 -10.43 -32.40 -3.59
CA ALA A 437 -9.68 -31.34 -2.89
C ALA A 437 -9.95 -31.33 -1.37
N LEU A 438 -11.16 -31.72 -0.94
CA LEU A 438 -11.57 -31.79 0.47
C LEU A 438 -11.25 -33.13 1.15
N ALA A 439 -10.89 -34.18 0.39
CA ALA A 439 -10.75 -35.54 0.91
C ALA A 439 -9.66 -35.67 2.00
N ASP A 440 -8.63 -34.85 1.93
CA ASP A 440 -7.52 -34.85 2.89
C ASP A 440 -7.81 -34.04 4.17
N GLY A 441 -8.96 -33.36 4.23
CA GLY A 441 -9.34 -32.50 5.35
C GLY A 441 -8.45 -31.26 5.53
N ALA A 442 -7.65 -30.92 4.53
CA ALA A 442 -6.82 -29.72 4.51
C ALA A 442 -7.71 -28.48 4.36
N PHE A 443 -7.39 -27.43 5.11
CA PHE A 443 -7.99 -26.11 4.99
C PHE A 443 -6.88 -25.07 4.84
N PRO A 444 -6.76 -24.38 3.70
CA PRO A 444 -7.64 -24.44 2.51
C PRO A 444 -7.52 -25.79 1.73
N PRO A 445 -8.49 -26.12 0.84
CA PRO A 445 -8.50 -27.37 0.08
C PRO A 445 -7.26 -27.56 -0.80
N ALA A 446 -6.82 -28.80 -0.94
CA ALA A 446 -5.69 -29.17 -1.80
C ALA A 446 -6.15 -29.39 -3.25
N TRP A 447 -6.41 -28.30 -3.97
CA TRP A 447 -6.87 -28.35 -5.36
C TRP A 447 -5.82 -28.95 -6.32
N GLU A 448 -6.25 -29.90 -7.17
CA GLU A 448 -5.45 -30.34 -8.31
C GLU A 448 -5.38 -29.22 -9.36
N SER A 449 -4.17 -28.88 -9.83
CA SER A 449 -4.01 -27.85 -10.86
C SER A 449 -4.55 -28.35 -12.19
N LEU A 450 -5.51 -27.63 -12.78
CA LEU A 450 -6.13 -28.00 -14.07
C LEU A 450 -5.26 -27.62 -15.28
N TRP A 451 -4.42 -26.61 -15.13
CA TRP A 451 -3.46 -26.21 -16.16
C TRP A 451 -2.20 -25.64 -15.53
N THR A 452 -1.14 -25.52 -16.32
CA THR A 452 0.12 -24.93 -15.88
C THR A 452 0.41 -23.72 -16.74
N ARG A 453 -0.15 -22.56 -16.37
CA ARG A 453 0.36 -21.30 -16.91
C ARG A 453 1.51 -20.83 -16.04
N THR A 454 2.52 -20.26 -16.68
CA THR A 454 3.70 -19.73 -16.00
C THR A 454 3.98 -18.32 -16.46
N GLN A 455 4.52 -17.51 -15.57
CA GLN A 455 4.99 -16.18 -15.92
C GLN A 455 6.46 -16.24 -16.29
N ARG A 456 6.79 -15.79 -17.50
CA ARG A 456 8.17 -15.59 -17.93
C ARG A 456 8.47 -14.09 -18.00
N PRO A 457 9.41 -13.57 -17.20
CA PRO A 457 9.89 -12.22 -17.38
C PRO A 457 10.69 -12.12 -18.69
N PHE A 458 10.48 -11.04 -19.43
CA PHE A 458 11.24 -10.64 -20.59
C PHE A 458 11.80 -9.24 -20.33
N SER A 459 13.11 -9.14 -20.19
CA SER A 459 13.77 -7.85 -19.98
C SER A 459 13.90 -7.11 -21.30
N LEU A 460 13.62 -5.80 -21.33
CA LEU A 460 13.97 -4.98 -22.49
C LEU A 460 15.48 -4.92 -22.74
N ALA A 461 16.31 -5.38 -21.79
CA ALA A 461 17.73 -5.63 -22.00
C ALA A 461 18.03 -6.64 -23.10
N ASP A 462 17.12 -7.59 -23.30
CA ASP A 462 17.27 -8.66 -24.28
C ASP A 462 16.64 -8.28 -25.64
N ALA A 463 16.10 -7.07 -25.74
CA ALA A 463 15.49 -6.52 -26.95
C ALA A 463 16.48 -5.72 -27.80
N HIS A 464 16.14 -5.50 -29.07
CA HIS A 464 16.90 -4.58 -29.93
C HIS A 464 16.32 -3.16 -29.83
N PHE A 465 17.03 -2.27 -29.15
CA PHE A 465 16.70 -0.84 -29.19
C PHE A 465 16.89 -0.30 -30.62
N SER A 466 15.77 0.05 -31.25
CA SER A 466 15.70 0.46 -32.66
C SER A 466 15.93 1.96 -32.85
N GLY A 467 16.00 2.72 -31.75
CA GLY A 467 16.31 4.14 -31.74
C GLY A 467 15.26 4.98 -31.00
N ALA A 468 15.56 6.26 -30.90
CA ALA A 468 14.67 7.27 -30.38
C ALA A 468 14.28 8.25 -31.48
N GLN A 469 13.03 8.69 -31.49
CA GLN A 469 12.51 9.63 -32.49
C GLN A 469 11.57 10.65 -31.86
N VAL A 470 11.31 11.74 -32.58
CA VAL A 470 10.34 12.78 -32.20
C VAL A 470 9.14 12.66 -33.13
N GLU A 471 7.96 12.55 -32.56
CA GLU A 471 6.67 12.43 -33.25
C GLU A 471 5.76 13.56 -32.76
N GLY A 472 5.76 14.69 -33.48
CA GLY A 472 5.05 15.90 -33.05
C GLY A 472 5.63 16.48 -31.76
N GLU A 473 4.80 16.60 -30.72
CA GLU A 473 5.18 17.07 -29.38
C GLU A 473 5.70 15.95 -28.47
N ALA A 474 5.70 14.70 -28.95
CA ALA A 474 6.16 13.54 -28.20
C ALA A 474 7.55 13.09 -28.64
N ALA A 475 8.24 12.40 -27.73
CA ALA A 475 9.44 11.62 -28.03
C ALA A 475 9.13 10.14 -27.79
N GLU A 476 9.56 9.29 -28.71
CA GLU A 476 9.35 7.85 -28.66
C GLU A 476 10.68 7.10 -28.57
N LEU A 477 10.78 6.16 -27.64
CA LEU A 477 11.83 5.16 -27.55
C LEU A 477 11.30 3.83 -28.07
N ASN A 478 12.03 3.18 -28.97
CA ASN A 478 11.53 2.03 -29.72
C ASN A 478 12.40 0.79 -29.48
N TRP A 479 11.77 -0.32 -29.12
CA TRP A 479 12.41 -1.64 -29.03
C TRP A 479 11.72 -2.62 -29.97
N SER A 480 12.52 -3.36 -30.73
CA SER A 480 12.07 -4.55 -31.45
C SER A 480 12.43 -5.76 -30.62
N ILE A 481 11.45 -6.62 -30.37
CA ILE A 481 11.64 -7.85 -29.62
C ILE A 481 11.50 -9.06 -30.54
N SER A 482 12.22 -10.14 -30.21
CA SER A 482 12.04 -11.45 -30.84
C SER A 482 11.90 -12.48 -29.73
N THR A 483 10.74 -13.11 -29.66
CA THR A 483 10.46 -14.24 -28.76
C THR A 483 10.34 -15.52 -29.60
N PRO A 484 10.31 -16.71 -28.97
CA PRO A 484 9.97 -17.95 -29.69
C PRO A 484 8.64 -17.88 -30.44
N ASP A 485 7.70 -17.08 -29.93
CA ASP A 485 6.32 -16.97 -30.43
C ASP A 485 6.17 -15.91 -31.55
N GLY A 486 7.19 -15.10 -31.80
CA GLY A 486 7.21 -14.15 -32.91
C GLY A 486 7.95 -12.85 -32.63
N ALA A 487 7.78 -11.89 -33.54
CA ALA A 487 8.32 -10.56 -33.39
C ALA A 487 7.32 -9.63 -32.70
N GLY A 488 7.82 -8.64 -31.96
CA GLY A 488 7.02 -7.60 -31.34
C GLY A 488 7.75 -6.26 -31.33
N ARG A 489 7.01 -5.20 -31.01
CA ARG A 489 7.53 -3.85 -30.82
C ARG A 489 6.97 -3.24 -29.55
N VAL A 490 7.86 -2.62 -28.78
CA VAL A 490 7.54 -1.82 -27.60
C VAL A 490 7.92 -0.38 -27.90
N ILE A 491 6.98 0.54 -27.71
CA ILE A 491 7.17 1.98 -27.91
C ILE A 491 6.90 2.67 -26.59
N TRP A 492 7.90 3.33 -26.00
CA TRP A 492 7.71 4.21 -24.86
C TRP A 492 7.58 5.65 -25.35
N THR A 493 6.44 6.26 -25.07
CA THR A 493 6.12 7.63 -25.49
C THR A 493 6.23 8.56 -24.30
N PHE A 494 6.93 9.67 -24.49
CA PHE A 494 7.09 10.76 -23.52
C PHE A 494 6.55 12.05 -24.15
N TYR A 495 5.73 12.79 -23.42
CA TYR A 495 5.14 14.04 -23.93
C TYR A 495 4.94 15.06 -22.80
N PRO A 496 5.00 16.37 -23.08
CA PRO A 496 4.75 17.37 -22.06
C PRO A 496 3.27 17.34 -21.65
N TYR A 497 3.02 17.58 -20.36
CA TYR A 497 1.67 17.66 -19.81
C TYR A 497 1.58 18.85 -18.87
N GLU A 498 0.43 19.51 -18.87
CA GLU A 498 0.13 20.64 -18.01
C GLU A 498 -1.29 20.50 -17.47
N ILE A 499 -1.45 20.76 -16.18
CA ILE A 499 -2.75 20.74 -15.51
C ILE A 499 -2.83 21.90 -14.52
N GLU A 500 -3.96 22.58 -14.48
CA GLU A 500 -4.26 23.59 -13.46
C GLU A 500 -4.92 22.90 -12.27
N LEU A 501 -4.23 22.91 -11.13
CA LEU A 501 -4.70 22.28 -9.89
C LEU A 501 -4.70 23.31 -8.77
N ALA A 502 -5.84 23.52 -8.13
CA ALA A 502 -5.99 24.48 -7.03
C ALA A 502 -5.53 25.92 -7.36
N GLY A 503 -5.58 26.33 -8.64
CA GLY A 503 -5.07 27.62 -9.13
C GLY A 503 -3.55 27.68 -9.32
N THR A 504 -2.89 26.53 -9.30
CA THR A 504 -1.47 26.36 -9.64
C THR A 504 -1.36 25.54 -10.91
N THR A 505 -0.75 26.11 -11.94
CA THR A 505 -0.36 25.36 -13.13
C THR A 505 0.79 24.43 -12.78
N MET A 506 0.56 23.13 -12.79
CA MET A 506 1.60 22.11 -12.67
C MET A 506 2.00 21.65 -14.07
N THR A 507 3.30 21.62 -14.33
CA THR A 507 3.86 21.14 -15.61
C THR A 507 4.59 19.84 -15.35
N GLY A 508 4.68 18.97 -16.34
CA GLY A 508 5.51 17.78 -16.25
C GLY A 508 5.40 16.87 -17.46
N VAL A 509 5.64 15.60 -17.26
CA VAL A 509 5.77 14.62 -18.35
C VAL A 509 4.74 13.51 -18.22
N GLY A 510 4.07 13.22 -19.33
CA GLY A 510 3.29 12.01 -19.53
C GLY A 510 4.15 10.90 -20.13
N MET A 511 3.94 9.68 -19.66
CA MET A 511 4.65 8.48 -20.08
C MET A 511 3.66 7.37 -20.40
N GLN A 512 3.84 6.68 -21.51
CA GLN A 512 2.98 5.56 -21.90
C GLN A 512 3.77 4.51 -22.68
N ALA A 513 3.53 3.23 -22.40
CA ALA A 513 4.10 2.14 -23.18
C ALA A 513 3.04 1.50 -24.09
N ARG A 514 3.37 1.35 -25.37
CA ARG A 514 2.56 0.65 -26.39
C ARG A 514 3.28 -0.61 -26.85
N LEU A 515 2.62 -1.75 -26.74
CA LEU A 515 3.13 -3.07 -27.10
C LEU A 515 2.32 -3.64 -28.27
N THR A 516 3.01 -4.12 -29.31
CA THR A 516 2.39 -4.65 -30.54
C THR A 516 3.14 -5.87 -31.07
N GLY A 517 2.44 -6.74 -31.80
CA GLY A 517 3.02 -7.89 -32.51
C GLY A 517 2.84 -9.23 -31.81
N GLU A 518 3.11 -10.31 -32.56
CA GLU A 518 2.84 -11.69 -32.15
C GLU A 518 3.68 -12.12 -30.94
N GLY A 519 4.95 -11.70 -30.86
CA GLY A 519 5.81 -12.00 -29.72
C GLY A 519 5.39 -11.35 -28.40
N LEU A 520 4.45 -10.39 -28.45
CA LEU A 520 3.85 -9.72 -27.29
C LEU A 520 2.37 -10.05 -27.11
N ALA A 521 1.82 -10.99 -27.87
CA ALA A 521 0.41 -11.37 -27.77
C ALA A 521 0.05 -11.89 -26.36
N ALA A 522 1.02 -12.51 -25.68
CA ALA A 522 0.91 -13.04 -24.33
C ALA A 522 1.42 -12.08 -23.22
N ALA A 523 1.73 -10.82 -23.54
CA ALA A 523 2.16 -9.85 -22.54
C ALA A 523 0.99 -9.52 -21.60
N GLU A 524 1.16 -9.79 -20.31
CA GLU A 524 0.14 -9.59 -19.27
C GLU A 524 0.38 -8.27 -18.52
N ARG A 525 1.63 -7.93 -18.27
CA ARG A 525 2.01 -6.79 -17.43
C ARG A 525 3.37 -6.24 -17.83
N ILE A 526 3.63 -5.01 -17.44
CA ILE A 526 4.91 -4.33 -17.60
C ILE A 526 5.32 -3.67 -16.29
N ALA A 527 6.55 -3.93 -15.87
CA ALA A 527 7.12 -3.40 -14.65
C ALA A 527 8.29 -2.45 -14.92
N PHE A 528 8.36 -1.35 -14.18
CA PHE A 528 9.40 -0.32 -14.29
C PHE A 528 9.57 0.42 -12.96
N THR A 529 10.71 1.09 -12.78
CA THR A 529 11.04 1.78 -11.51
C THR A 529 11.47 3.22 -11.76
N PHE A 530 11.01 4.15 -10.90
CA PHE A 530 11.46 5.55 -10.90
C PHE A 530 12.11 5.93 -9.56
N PRO A 531 13.30 6.56 -9.58
CA PRO A 531 13.96 7.07 -8.39
C PRO A 531 13.54 8.51 -8.11
N LEU A 532 12.43 8.71 -7.40
CA LEU A 532 12.03 10.03 -6.92
C LEU A 532 13.07 10.53 -5.91
N LEU A 533 13.84 11.54 -6.29
CA LEU A 533 14.74 12.22 -5.37
C LEU A 533 13.89 12.80 -4.24
N LEU A 534 14.35 12.79 -2.99
CA LEU A 534 13.69 13.42 -1.84
C LEU A 534 14.42 14.69 -1.43
N SER A 535 13.70 15.69 -0.93
CA SER A 535 14.30 16.87 -0.30
C SER A 535 13.95 16.88 1.19
N PRO A 536 14.87 17.27 2.09
CA PRO A 536 14.58 17.31 3.51
C PRO A 536 13.48 18.33 3.78
N GLY A 537 12.49 17.93 4.58
CA GLY A 537 11.31 18.76 4.85
C GLY A 537 10.25 18.72 3.74
N ASP A 538 10.44 17.93 2.69
CA ASP A 538 9.30 17.48 1.87
C ASP A 538 8.34 16.70 2.79
N ARG A 539 7.06 16.82 2.52
CA ARG A 539 5.99 16.06 3.17
C ARG A 539 5.38 15.16 2.13
N GLN A 540 5.37 13.87 2.40
CA GLN A 540 4.53 12.93 1.70
C GLN A 540 3.13 13.01 2.29
N ILE A 541 2.13 13.23 1.43
CA ILE A 541 0.72 13.10 1.79
C ILE A 541 0.14 12.02 0.92
N GLU A 542 -0.40 10.98 1.54
CA GLU A 542 -1.01 9.87 0.84
C GLU A 542 -2.33 9.49 1.49
N GLN A 543 -3.29 9.10 0.67
CA GLN A 543 -4.52 8.50 1.16
C GLN A 543 -4.52 7.02 0.77
N THR A 544 -4.44 6.19 1.80
CA THR A 544 -4.73 4.77 1.70
C THR A 544 -6.21 4.54 1.97
N PHE A 545 -6.70 3.32 1.76
CA PHE A 545 -8.09 2.96 2.04
C PHE A 545 -8.50 3.23 3.51
N ARG A 546 -7.56 3.12 4.47
CA ARG A 546 -7.86 3.21 5.92
C ARG A 546 -7.41 4.51 6.59
N GLN A 547 -6.40 5.17 6.04
CA GLN A 547 -5.74 6.30 6.69
C GLN A 547 -5.15 7.28 5.69
N MET A 548 -5.19 8.54 6.07
CA MET A 548 -4.35 9.58 5.49
C MET A 548 -2.98 9.50 6.16
N ILE A 549 -1.96 9.12 5.40
CA ILE A 549 -0.58 9.10 5.84
C ILE A 549 0.01 10.47 5.53
N GLU A 550 0.45 11.16 6.57
CA GLU A 550 1.27 12.36 6.44
C GLU A 550 2.62 12.07 7.09
N ALA A 551 3.67 11.99 6.27
CA ALA A 551 5.02 11.77 6.73
C ALA A 551 5.90 12.91 6.25
N GLU A 552 6.62 13.54 7.17
CA GLU A 552 7.72 14.42 6.79
C GLU A 552 8.88 13.56 6.33
N THR A 553 9.33 13.79 5.10
CA THR A 553 10.49 13.14 4.53
C THR A 553 11.71 13.62 5.27
N THR A 554 12.13 12.81 6.24
CA THR A 554 13.50 12.83 6.72
C THR A 554 14.33 12.00 5.76
N LEU A 555 15.63 12.28 5.69
CA LEU A 555 16.58 11.48 4.90
C LEU A 555 16.71 10.03 5.41
N GLN A 556 16.04 9.72 6.52
CA GLN A 556 16.18 8.52 7.35
C GLN A 556 14.85 7.76 7.52
N ALA A 557 13.72 8.30 7.07
CA ALA A 557 12.43 7.64 7.24
C ALA A 557 12.24 6.56 6.17
N ASP A 558 12.51 5.31 6.56
CA ASP A 558 11.98 4.12 5.88
C ASP A 558 10.47 4.07 6.10
N GLY A 559 9.74 4.96 5.41
CA GLY A 559 8.30 4.90 5.35
C GLY A 559 7.89 3.54 4.77
N ARG A 560 7.33 2.67 5.62
CA ARG A 560 6.73 1.43 5.14
C ARG A 560 5.44 1.75 4.42
N TYR A 561 5.46 1.56 3.11
CA TYR A 561 4.25 1.52 2.30
C TYR A 561 3.78 0.07 2.20
N PRO A 562 2.46 -0.19 2.19
CA PRO A 562 1.97 -1.50 1.82
C PRO A 562 2.52 -1.91 0.45
N ASP A 563 2.88 -3.19 0.28
CA ASP A 563 3.56 -3.73 -0.92
C ASP A 563 2.79 -3.60 -2.24
N ALA A 564 1.52 -3.19 -2.15
CA ALA A 564 0.64 -2.97 -3.28
C ALA A 564 -0.44 -1.97 -2.89
N LEU A 565 -0.53 -0.90 -3.65
CA LEU A 565 -1.64 0.05 -3.62
C LEU A 565 -2.26 0.12 -5.00
N TRP A 566 -3.58 0.28 -5.05
CA TRP A 566 -4.38 0.32 -6.27
C TRP A 566 -4.88 1.73 -6.51
N PHE A 567 -4.84 2.20 -7.76
CA PHE A 567 -5.03 3.62 -8.07
C PHE A 567 -6.16 3.85 -9.08
N GLY A 568 -7.16 4.63 -8.71
CA GLY A 568 -8.17 5.15 -9.63
C GLY A 568 -7.63 6.24 -10.57
N GLN A 569 -8.52 6.76 -11.43
CA GLN A 569 -8.19 7.82 -12.38
C GLN A 569 -7.61 8.99 -11.65
N ASN A 570 -6.48 9.51 -12.13
CA ASN A 570 -5.76 10.63 -11.55
C ASN A 570 -5.42 10.48 -10.07
N GLN A 571 -5.64 9.33 -9.44
CA GLN A 571 -5.28 9.13 -8.04
C GLN A 571 -3.75 9.22 -7.92
N SER A 572 -3.28 10.13 -7.07
CA SER A 572 -1.85 10.25 -6.84
C SER A 572 -1.33 9.01 -6.14
N PHE A 573 -0.31 8.37 -6.73
CA PHE A 573 0.52 7.39 -6.03
C PHE A 573 1.75 8.04 -5.40
N ALA A 574 2.03 9.30 -5.73
CA ALA A 574 3.06 10.10 -5.10
C ALA A 574 2.58 11.54 -4.99
N PHE A 575 2.50 12.08 -3.77
CA PHE A 575 2.38 13.53 -3.56
C PHE A 575 3.42 13.92 -2.52
N HIS A 576 4.42 14.67 -2.97
CA HIS A 576 5.53 15.15 -2.16
C HIS A 576 5.57 16.66 -2.22
N THR A 577 5.63 17.32 -1.08
CA THR A 577 5.68 18.78 -1.09
C THR A 577 6.47 19.36 0.07
N GLY A 578 7.36 20.28 -0.23
CA GLY A 578 8.17 20.97 0.76
C GLY A 578 8.60 22.34 0.26
N PRO A 579 9.48 23.03 1.01
CA PRO A 579 9.98 24.36 0.63
C PRO A 579 10.65 24.41 -0.74
N GLY A 580 11.20 23.27 -1.22
CA GLY A 580 11.94 23.19 -2.47
C GLY A 580 11.08 22.91 -3.70
N ARG A 581 9.98 22.15 -3.56
CA ARG A 581 9.16 21.67 -4.68
C ARG A 581 7.84 21.07 -4.20
N THR A 582 6.90 20.95 -5.14
CA THR A 582 5.70 20.12 -4.98
C THR A 582 5.65 19.20 -6.20
N VAL A 583 5.73 17.90 -5.97
CA VAL A 583 5.76 16.84 -6.98
C VAL A 583 4.53 15.96 -6.82
N LEU A 584 3.96 15.60 -7.96
CA LEU A 584 2.75 14.81 -8.05
C LEU A 584 2.92 13.73 -9.13
N GLY A 585 2.72 12.47 -8.75
CA GLY A 585 2.67 11.32 -9.64
C GLY A 585 1.26 10.71 -9.65
N LEU A 586 0.64 10.56 -10.82
CA LEU A 586 -0.73 10.04 -11.00
C LEU A 586 -0.92 9.31 -12.33
N PHE A 587 -1.95 8.47 -12.44
CA PHE A 587 -2.36 7.80 -13.70
C PHE A 587 -3.47 8.58 -14.41
N ALA A 588 -3.52 8.59 -15.73
CA ALA A 588 -4.55 9.32 -16.48
C ALA A 588 -5.96 8.73 -16.37
N GLU A 589 -6.05 7.43 -16.07
CA GLU A 589 -7.27 6.60 -16.03
C GLU A 589 -7.24 5.67 -14.80
N PRO A 590 -8.39 5.17 -14.33
CA PRO A 590 -8.43 4.18 -13.26
C PRO A 590 -7.62 2.97 -13.66
N THR A 591 -6.63 2.63 -12.85
CA THR A 591 -5.65 1.62 -13.23
C THR A 591 -5.33 0.71 -12.06
N TRP A 592 -5.47 -0.57 -12.33
CA TRP A 592 -5.04 -1.61 -11.43
C TRP A 592 -3.50 -1.74 -11.40
N ALA A 593 -2.79 -0.76 -10.86
CA ALA A 593 -1.34 -0.80 -10.74
C ALA A 593 -0.94 -1.40 -9.40
N LYS A 594 0.05 -2.31 -9.36
CA LYS A 594 0.74 -2.63 -8.10
C LYS A 594 1.97 -1.73 -7.98
N VAL A 595 1.91 -0.75 -7.09
CA VAL A 595 3.03 0.17 -6.83
C VAL A 595 3.71 -0.20 -5.52
N ARG A 596 5.02 -0.44 -5.57
CA ARG A 596 5.90 -0.61 -4.41
C ARG A 596 6.76 0.61 -4.25
N GLN A 597 6.86 1.12 -3.03
CA GLN A 597 7.78 2.19 -2.69
C GLN A 597 8.90 1.65 -1.80
N GLN A 598 10.14 1.92 -2.16
CA GLN A 598 11.32 1.62 -1.33
C GLN A 598 12.10 2.92 -1.10
N SER A 599 12.49 3.18 0.15
CA SER A 599 13.38 4.29 0.49
C SER A 599 14.84 3.83 0.45
N GLU A 600 15.71 4.58 -0.23
CA GLU A 600 17.16 4.33 -0.21
C GLU A 600 17.93 5.60 -0.59
N GLY A 601 18.89 6.00 0.24
CA GLY A 601 19.81 7.11 -0.05
C GLY A 601 19.11 8.43 -0.39
N GLY A 602 18.10 8.84 0.38
CA GLY A 602 17.34 10.07 0.12
C GLY A 602 16.49 10.02 -1.15
N ARG A 603 16.05 8.83 -1.57
CA ARG A 603 15.16 8.62 -2.72
C ARG A 603 14.02 7.69 -2.34
N HIS A 604 12.88 7.86 -3.00
CA HIS A 604 11.83 6.86 -3.08
C HIS A 604 11.87 6.20 -4.45
N PHE A 605 12.13 4.90 -4.47
CA PHE A 605 12.04 4.05 -5.64
C PHE A 605 10.60 3.55 -5.77
N TYR A 606 9.87 4.10 -6.72
CA TYR A 606 8.54 3.64 -7.08
C TYR A 606 8.65 2.57 -8.15
N THR A 607 8.42 1.31 -7.78
CA THR A 607 8.36 0.18 -8.72
C THR A 607 6.90 -0.12 -9.04
N PHE A 608 6.56 0.02 -10.30
CA PHE A 608 5.24 -0.23 -10.85
C PHE A 608 5.21 -1.62 -11.44
N ASP A 609 4.11 -2.33 -11.24
CA ASP A 609 3.73 -3.53 -11.98
C ASP A 609 2.34 -3.27 -12.56
N LEU A 610 2.29 -2.90 -13.85
CA LEU A 610 1.07 -2.45 -14.54
C LEU A 610 0.51 -3.56 -15.44
N PRO A 611 -0.76 -3.96 -15.27
CA PRO A 611 -1.43 -4.88 -16.17
C PRO A 611 -1.63 -4.23 -17.54
N LEU A 612 -1.59 -5.04 -18.57
CA LEU A 612 -1.78 -4.63 -19.96
C LEU A 612 -3.18 -5.07 -20.41
N PRO A 613 -4.01 -4.14 -20.92
CA PRO A 613 -5.35 -4.48 -21.38
C PRO A 613 -5.32 -5.51 -22.52
N PRO A 614 -6.40 -6.28 -22.70
CA PRO A 614 -6.51 -7.22 -23.81
C PRO A 614 -6.52 -6.48 -25.16
N GLY A 615 -5.93 -7.09 -26.19
CA GLY A 615 -5.88 -6.55 -27.54
C GLY A 615 -4.67 -7.02 -28.35
N LYS A 616 -4.67 -6.66 -29.64
CA LYS A 616 -3.50 -6.81 -30.53
C LYS A 616 -2.47 -5.70 -30.34
N THR A 617 -2.93 -4.55 -29.88
CA THR A 617 -2.13 -3.43 -29.41
C THR A 617 -2.51 -3.23 -27.96
N ARG A 618 -1.53 -3.28 -27.08
CA ARG A 618 -1.71 -3.16 -25.64
C ARG A 618 -1.03 -1.88 -25.19
N GLU A 619 -1.75 -1.02 -24.51
CA GLU A 619 -1.22 0.25 -24.03
C GLU A 619 -1.37 0.30 -22.51
N THR A 620 -0.33 0.75 -21.82
CA THR A 620 -0.50 1.13 -20.42
C THR A 620 -1.41 2.35 -20.36
N THR A 621 -2.09 2.56 -19.23
CA THR A 621 -2.58 3.90 -18.90
C THR A 621 -1.40 4.88 -18.96
N PRO A 622 -1.61 6.14 -19.39
CA PRO A 622 -0.58 7.15 -19.23
C PRO A 622 -0.29 7.43 -17.76
N LEU A 623 0.99 7.59 -17.45
CA LEU A 623 1.51 7.98 -16.15
C LEU A 623 2.03 9.41 -16.23
N TYR A 624 1.61 10.27 -15.30
CA TYR A 624 2.05 11.65 -15.23
C TYR A 624 2.94 11.88 -14.03
N TRP A 625 4.05 12.59 -14.25
CA TRP A 625 4.89 13.17 -13.20
C TRP A 625 4.94 14.67 -13.38
N LEU A 626 4.41 15.39 -12.40
CA LEU A 626 4.14 16.83 -12.44
C LEU A 626 4.87 17.54 -11.31
N ALA A 627 5.31 18.76 -11.58
CA ALA A 627 5.89 19.64 -10.59
C ALA A 627 5.20 21.00 -10.60
N ALA A 628 4.97 21.55 -9.42
CA ALA A 628 4.56 22.95 -9.29
C ALA A 628 5.77 23.87 -9.52
N PRO A 629 5.55 25.11 -10.02
CA PRO A 629 6.63 26.09 -10.22
C PRO A 629 7.40 26.42 -8.94
N ALA A 630 6.75 26.28 -7.79
CA ALA A 630 7.33 26.45 -6.46
C ALA A 630 6.74 25.43 -5.49
N GLY A 631 7.52 25.01 -4.51
CA GLY A 631 7.04 24.19 -3.40
C GLY A 631 6.26 24.98 -2.35
N THR A 632 5.66 24.28 -1.40
CA THR A 632 5.07 24.87 -0.19
C THR A 632 5.74 24.34 1.07
N SER A 633 6.22 25.26 1.92
CA SER A 633 6.73 24.93 3.25
C SER A 633 5.62 24.81 4.30
N ASP A 634 4.41 25.29 4.01
CA ASP A 634 3.28 25.26 4.93
C ASP A 634 2.48 23.96 4.77
N ARG A 635 2.33 23.24 5.89
CA ARG A 635 1.60 21.97 5.99
C ARG A 635 0.14 22.14 5.57
N LEU A 636 -0.52 23.22 5.98
CA LEU A 636 -1.94 23.42 5.67
C LEU A 636 -2.16 23.71 4.18
N THR A 637 -1.25 24.46 3.57
CA THR A 637 -1.22 24.70 2.13
C THR A 637 -0.98 23.41 1.36
N ALA A 638 -0.04 22.58 1.80
CA ALA A 638 0.20 21.24 1.25
C ALA A 638 -1.05 20.36 1.29
N ALA A 639 -1.68 20.23 2.46
CA ALA A 639 -2.92 19.49 2.63
C ALA A 639 -4.08 20.08 1.82
N THR A 640 -4.11 21.40 1.63
CA THR A 640 -5.12 22.08 0.79
C THR A 640 -4.92 21.77 -0.69
N ILE A 641 -3.67 21.79 -1.19
CA ILE A 641 -3.36 21.41 -2.58
C ILE A 641 -3.76 19.96 -2.80
N TRP A 642 -3.32 19.06 -1.93
CA TRP A 642 -3.65 17.65 -1.99
C TRP A 642 -5.16 17.40 -1.93
N GLY A 643 -5.87 18.04 -0.99
CA GLY A 643 -7.31 17.86 -0.81
C GLY A 643 -8.12 18.39 -2.00
N ARG A 644 -7.71 19.52 -2.59
CA ARG A 644 -8.34 20.04 -3.82
C ARG A 644 -8.10 19.12 -5.00
N PHE A 645 -6.87 18.66 -5.17
CA PHE A 645 -6.51 17.68 -6.18
C PHE A 645 -7.37 16.42 -6.06
N TYR A 646 -7.45 15.85 -4.85
CA TYR A 646 -8.30 14.69 -4.59
C TYR A 646 -9.78 14.96 -4.93
N GLU A 647 -10.35 16.10 -4.51
CA GLU A 647 -11.74 16.44 -4.81
C GLU A 647 -12.00 16.68 -6.30
N GLU A 648 -11.08 17.32 -7.02
CA GLU A 648 -11.18 17.53 -8.47
C GLU A 648 -11.19 16.20 -9.23
N ILE A 649 -10.32 15.28 -8.83
CA ILE A 649 -10.22 13.93 -9.41
C ILE A 649 -11.46 13.12 -9.12
N ARG A 650 -11.85 13.09 -7.85
CA ARG A 650 -13.06 12.42 -7.41
C ARG A 650 -14.26 12.97 -8.18
N ALA A 651 -14.38 14.27 -8.35
CA ALA A 651 -15.47 14.89 -9.11
C ALA A 651 -15.46 14.46 -10.59
N ALA A 652 -14.30 14.43 -11.23
CA ALA A 652 -14.16 13.96 -12.62
C ALA A 652 -14.58 12.48 -12.76
N TYR A 653 -14.06 11.61 -11.89
CA TYR A 653 -14.39 10.19 -11.91
C TYR A 653 -15.88 9.95 -11.65
N LEU A 654 -16.48 10.67 -10.70
CA LEU A 654 -17.93 10.58 -10.43
C LEU A 654 -18.77 11.05 -11.61
N ALA A 655 -18.34 12.12 -12.30
CA ALA A 655 -19.04 12.63 -13.47
C ALA A 655 -18.97 11.63 -14.64
N GLU A 656 -17.81 11.02 -14.88
CA GLU A 656 -17.61 10.03 -15.96
C GLU A 656 -18.35 8.72 -15.68
N THR A 657 -18.24 8.22 -14.45
CA THR A 657 -18.89 6.97 -14.06
C THR A 657 -20.39 7.11 -13.80
N GLY A 658 -20.88 8.34 -13.59
CA GLY A 658 -22.25 8.60 -13.15
C GLY A 658 -22.52 8.17 -11.71
N ILE A 659 -21.47 7.88 -10.94
CA ILE A 659 -21.59 7.51 -9.53
C ILE A 659 -21.86 8.77 -8.71
N HIS A 660 -22.81 8.69 -7.78
CA HIS A 660 -23.15 9.79 -6.88
C HIS A 660 -23.00 9.34 -5.42
N TYR A 661 -22.13 10.01 -4.67
CA TYR A 661 -22.05 9.80 -3.22
C TYR A 661 -23.19 10.52 -2.52
N THR A 662 -23.88 9.79 -1.67
CA THR A 662 -24.81 10.37 -0.69
C THR A 662 -24.15 10.35 0.68
N ARG A 663 -24.64 11.20 1.60
CA ARG A 663 -24.21 11.08 3.00
C ARG A 663 -24.67 9.71 3.52
N PRO A 664 -23.81 9.00 4.26
CA PRO A 664 -24.22 7.74 4.87
C PRO A 664 -25.43 7.99 5.77
N LEU A 665 -26.43 7.13 5.65
CA LEU A 665 -27.56 7.12 6.56
C LEU A 665 -27.12 6.57 7.93
N PRO A 666 -27.74 6.98 9.04
CA PRO A 666 -27.64 6.25 10.31
C PRO A 666 -27.97 4.77 10.06
N THR A 667 -26.94 3.93 10.04
CA THR A 667 -27.01 2.55 9.56
C THR A 667 -26.63 1.60 10.69
N VAL A 668 -27.41 0.53 10.86
CA VAL A 668 -26.96 -0.63 11.66
C VAL A 668 -26.30 -1.63 10.71
N VAL A 669 -25.02 -1.89 10.95
CA VAL A 669 -24.22 -2.90 10.25
C VAL A 669 -24.20 -4.22 11.03
N TRP A 670 -23.80 -5.31 10.37
CA TRP A 670 -23.65 -6.65 10.97
C TRP A 670 -24.92 -7.22 11.65
N ASN A 671 -26.08 -7.06 11.00
CA ASN A 671 -27.26 -7.83 11.41
C ASN A 671 -27.18 -9.23 10.79
N LEU A 672 -26.40 -10.08 11.42
CA LEU A 672 -26.36 -11.51 11.16
C LEU A 672 -27.39 -12.21 12.06
N PRO A 673 -28.11 -13.22 11.56
CA PRO A 673 -28.81 -14.15 12.43
C PRO A 673 -27.82 -14.79 13.40
N LEU A 674 -27.98 -14.55 14.70
CA LEU A 674 -27.14 -15.20 15.71
C LEU A 674 -27.46 -16.70 15.76
N GLU A 675 -26.49 -17.52 16.18
CA GLU A 675 -26.69 -18.97 16.38
C GLU A 675 -27.95 -19.28 17.19
N GLU A 676 -28.18 -18.55 18.29
CA GLU A 676 -29.35 -18.72 19.16
C GLU A 676 -30.70 -18.47 18.45
N GLN A 677 -30.69 -17.74 17.35
CA GLN A 677 -31.87 -17.39 16.55
C GLN A 677 -32.01 -18.29 15.33
N LEU A 678 -30.89 -18.79 14.80
CA LEU A 678 -30.85 -19.66 13.63
C LEU A 678 -31.02 -21.14 14.01
N PHE A 679 -30.42 -21.59 15.12
CA PHE A 679 -30.47 -22.98 15.57
C PHE A 679 -31.89 -23.49 15.84
N PRO A 680 -32.81 -22.74 16.48
CA PRO A 680 -34.19 -23.21 16.63
C PRO A 680 -34.89 -23.45 15.29
N ALA A 681 -34.63 -22.60 14.29
CA ALA A 681 -35.15 -22.77 12.94
C ALA A 681 -34.54 -24.00 12.26
N LEU A 682 -33.23 -24.23 12.44
CA LEU A 682 -32.53 -25.39 11.89
C LEU A 682 -32.98 -26.69 12.56
N GLU A 683 -33.11 -26.71 13.89
CA GLU A 683 -33.64 -27.82 14.66
C GLU A 683 -35.07 -28.16 14.22
N HIS A 684 -35.91 -27.14 13.98
CA HIS A 684 -37.24 -27.33 13.43
C HIS A 684 -37.19 -27.99 12.04
N PHE A 685 -36.35 -27.47 11.14
CA PHE A 685 -36.16 -28.01 9.80
C PHE A 685 -35.65 -29.46 9.83
N VAL A 686 -34.64 -29.76 10.64
CA VAL A 686 -34.10 -31.12 10.82
C VAL A 686 -35.14 -32.07 11.39
N ALA A 687 -35.98 -31.61 12.32
CA ALA A 687 -37.01 -32.44 12.96
C ALA A 687 -38.23 -32.71 12.07
N THR A 688 -38.61 -31.76 11.21
CA THR A 688 -39.90 -31.78 10.48
C THR A 688 -39.75 -31.92 8.96
N GLY A 689 -38.60 -31.54 8.40
CA GLY A 689 -38.40 -31.34 6.96
C GLY A 689 -39.06 -30.07 6.41
N GLU A 690 -39.62 -29.23 7.28
CA GLU A 690 -40.33 -28.00 6.92
C GLU A 690 -39.57 -26.77 7.44
N TYR A 691 -39.51 -25.71 6.63
CA TYR A 691 -38.97 -24.42 7.10
C TYR A 691 -39.98 -23.73 8.02
N PRO A 692 -39.53 -22.87 8.95
CA PRO A 692 -40.42 -22.13 9.83
C PRO A 692 -41.54 -21.42 9.04
N PRO A 693 -42.80 -21.52 9.50
CA PRO A 693 -43.91 -20.90 8.80
C PRO A 693 -43.74 -19.37 8.77
N VAL A 694 -44.30 -18.77 7.72
CA VAL A 694 -44.45 -17.32 7.60
C VAL A 694 -45.10 -16.75 8.87
N GLY A 695 -44.42 -15.83 9.53
CA GLY A 695 -44.82 -15.22 10.81
C GLY A 695 -43.93 -15.62 11.99
N GLU A 696 -43.18 -16.72 11.87
CA GLU A 696 -42.32 -17.29 12.92
C GLU A 696 -40.83 -17.33 12.52
N SER A 697 -40.50 -16.76 11.35
CA SER A 697 -39.15 -16.76 10.81
C SER A 697 -38.22 -15.72 11.45
N TRP A 698 -36.92 -15.81 11.19
CA TRP A 698 -35.97 -14.78 11.63
C TRP A 698 -36.31 -13.38 11.11
N PHE A 699 -36.69 -13.25 9.83
CA PHE A 699 -37.12 -11.96 9.30
C PHE A 699 -38.35 -11.42 10.05
N ASP A 700 -39.28 -12.28 10.43
CA ASP A 700 -40.46 -11.86 11.20
C ASP A 700 -40.08 -11.45 12.64
N TRP A 701 -39.16 -12.18 13.29
CA TRP A 701 -38.62 -11.79 14.59
C TRP A 701 -37.92 -10.44 14.53
N TYR A 702 -37.04 -10.23 13.53
CA TYR A 702 -36.31 -8.97 13.37
C TYR A 702 -37.29 -7.82 13.14
N THR A 703 -38.31 -8.05 12.31
CA THR A 703 -39.40 -7.12 12.04
C THR A 703 -40.12 -6.68 13.32
N GLN A 704 -40.44 -7.63 14.20
CA GLN A 704 -41.22 -7.36 15.41
C GLN A 704 -40.39 -6.79 16.56
N ASN A 705 -39.09 -7.14 16.64
CA ASN A 705 -38.27 -6.89 17.83
C ASN A 705 -37.17 -5.86 17.61
N GLN A 706 -36.54 -5.84 16.43
CA GLN A 706 -35.38 -5.00 16.16
C GLN A 706 -35.74 -3.73 15.38
N LEU A 707 -36.59 -3.82 14.34
CA LEU A 707 -36.99 -2.62 13.58
C LEU A 707 -37.59 -1.51 14.46
N PRO A 708 -38.51 -1.77 15.41
CA PRO A 708 -39.04 -0.71 16.27
C PRO A 708 -37.96 -0.04 17.14
N ARG A 709 -36.95 -0.81 17.55
CA ARG A 709 -35.80 -0.28 18.34
C ARG A 709 -34.90 0.57 17.46
N ALA A 710 -34.61 0.10 16.24
CA ALA A 710 -33.84 0.84 15.26
C ALA A 710 -34.53 2.18 14.94
N ALA A 711 -35.85 2.16 14.67
CA ALA A 711 -36.63 3.37 14.43
C ALA A 711 -36.60 4.33 15.63
N ALA A 712 -36.78 3.82 16.86
CA ALA A 712 -36.71 4.63 18.08
C ALA A 712 -35.32 5.25 18.31
N ALA A 713 -34.26 4.58 17.84
CA ALA A 713 -32.88 5.09 17.89
C ALA A 713 -32.54 6.07 16.75
N GLY A 714 -33.47 6.31 15.81
CA GLY A 714 -33.24 7.19 14.66
C GLY A 714 -32.39 6.55 13.55
N ILE A 715 -32.29 5.22 13.53
CA ILE A 715 -31.69 4.46 12.42
C ILE A 715 -32.57 4.62 11.18
N GLN A 716 -31.93 4.81 10.03
CA GLN A 716 -32.58 5.04 8.74
C GLN A 716 -32.23 3.97 7.70
N ASN A 717 -31.26 3.10 7.97
CA ASN A 717 -30.92 1.95 7.14
C ASN A 717 -30.52 0.75 8.00
N VAL A 718 -30.90 -0.46 7.58
CA VAL A 718 -30.43 -1.70 8.17
C VAL A 718 -29.80 -2.57 7.09
N ILE A 719 -28.57 -3.04 7.36
CA ILE A 719 -27.90 -4.00 6.49
C ILE A 719 -28.20 -5.40 7.02
N ILE A 720 -28.82 -6.23 6.18
CA ILE A 720 -29.06 -7.65 6.46
C ILE A 720 -27.89 -8.45 5.89
N GLN A 721 -27.12 -9.06 6.78
CA GLN A 721 -25.97 -9.89 6.44
C GLN A 721 -26.43 -11.33 6.16
N ALA A 722 -25.81 -11.98 5.16
CA ALA A 722 -26.12 -13.35 4.76
C ALA A 722 -27.63 -13.66 4.57
N PRO A 723 -28.42 -12.86 3.80
CA PRO A 723 -29.84 -13.15 3.57
C PRO A 723 -30.06 -14.34 2.62
N TRP A 724 -29.00 -14.95 2.11
CA TRP A 724 -29.03 -15.95 1.05
C TRP A 724 -28.99 -17.37 1.60
N LEU A 725 -29.56 -18.30 0.84
CA LEU A 725 -29.37 -19.72 1.03
C LEU A 725 -27.87 -20.01 0.99
N SER A 726 -27.33 -20.54 2.09
CA SER A 726 -25.90 -20.81 2.27
C SER A 726 -25.65 -22.21 2.80
N ASP A 727 -24.38 -22.58 2.89
CA ASP A 727 -23.99 -23.88 3.46
C ASP A 727 -24.35 -24.01 4.95
N GLY A 728 -24.50 -22.91 5.67
CA GLY A 728 -24.95 -22.92 7.07
C GLY A 728 -26.37 -23.49 7.27
N GLU A 729 -27.15 -23.66 6.20
CA GLU A 729 -28.47 -24.30 6.22
C GLU A 729 -28.43 -25.79 5.91
N ASP A 730 -27.27 -26.32 5.52
CA ASP A 730 -27.10 -27.74 5.21
C ASP A 730 -26.69 -28.51 6.46
N PRO A 731 -27.55 -29.39 7.01
CA PRO A 731 -27.23 -30.11 8.24
C PRO A 731 -26.07 -31.10 8.08
N GLU A 732 -25.67 -31.43 6.85
CA GLU A 732 -24.52 -32.29 6.56
C GLU A 732 -23.20 -31.52 6.53
N LEU A 733 -23.22 -30.19 6.51
CA LEU A 733 -22.04 -29.33 6.47
C LEU A 733 -21.87 -28.55 7.79
N VAL A 734 -20.63 -28.44 8.28
CA VAL A 734 -20.28 -27.47 9.33
C VAL A 734 -19.75 -26.24 8.60
N ALA A 735 -20.61 -25.24 8.33
CA ALA A 735 -20.30 -24.28 7.28
C ALA A 735 -20.70 -22.84 7.54
N SER A 736 -20.11 -21.96 6.73
CA SER A 736 -20.21 -20.51 6.80
C SER A 736 -21.54 -19.98 6.23
N LEU A 737 -22.16 -19.03 6.94
CA LEU A 737 -23.28 -18.23 6.40
C LEU A 737 -22.80 -17.29 5.26
N HIS A 738 -21.49 -17.07 5.15
CA HIS A 738 -20.84 -16.31 4.08
C HIS A 738 -20.50 -17.14 2.84
N ALA A 739 -20.94 -18.40 2.80
CA ALA A 739 -20.84 -19.28 1.63
C ALA A 739 -22.24 -19.46 0.98
N PRO A 740 -22.77 -18.46 0.27
CA PRO A 740 -24.08 -18.57 -0.38
C PRO A 740 -24.02 -19.54 -1.56
N ARG A 741 -25.08 -20.31 -1.74
CA ARG A 741 -25.22 -21.25 -2.86
C ARG A 741 -25.74 -20.57 -4.12
N ASP A 742 -26.62 -19.58 -3.98
CA ASP A 742 -27.15 -18.75 -5.07
C ASP A 742 -27.80 -17.47 -4.48
N PHE A 743 -28.26 -16.55 -5.32
CA PHE A 743 -29.11 -15.39 -4.94
C PHE A 743 -30.56 -15.82 -4.62
N ILE A 744 -30.71 -16.85 -3.78
CA ILE A 744 -31.99 -17.33 -3.27
C ILE A 744 -32.09 -16.85 -1.84
N VAL A 745 -33.16 -16.14 -1.48
CA VAL A 745 -33.37 -15.71 -0.09
C VAL A 745 -33.57 -16.95 0.78
N SER A 746 -32.78 -17.06 1.85
CA SER A 746 -32.77 -18.19 2.78
C SER A 746 -34.18 -18.58 3.22
N PRO A 747 -34.65 -19.80 2.92
CA PRO A 747 -35.91 -20.30 3.44
C PRO A 747 -35.90 -20.40 4.98
N LEU A 748 -34.74 -20.71 5.59
CA LEU A 748 -34.57 -20.76 7.04
C LEU A 748 -34.85 -19.40 7.70
N LEU A 749 -34.50 -18.31 7.02
CA LEU A 749 -34.79 -16.94 7.49
C LEU A 749 -36.23 -16.48 7.20
N GLY A 750 -37.05 -17.30 6.52
CA GLY A 750 -38.44 -16.99 6.13
C GLY A 750 -38.64 -16.78 4.64
N GLY A 751 -37.59 -16.97 3.84
CA GLY A 751 -37.58 -16.84 2.39
C GLY A 751 -37.94 -15.44 1.89
N GLN A 752 -38.20 -15.36 0.59
CA GLN A 752 -38.58 -14.11 -0.07
C GLN A 752 -39.84 -13.48 0.53
N ALA A 753 -40.80 -14.28 1.02
CA ALA A 753 -42.01 -13.79 1.66
C ALA A 753 -41.73 -13.11 3.02
N GLY A 754 -40.85 -13.68 3.84
CA GLY A 754 -40.38 -13.08 5.09
C GLY A 754 -39.63 -11.77 4.84
N LEU A 755 -38.69 -11.78 3.89
CA LEU A 755 -37.94 -10.59 3.52
C LEU A 755 -38.87 -9.47 3.00
N LYS A 756 -39.87 -9.81 2.19
CA LYS A 756 -40.88 -8.85 1.72
C LYS A 756 -41.63 -8.16 2.87
N ARG A 757 -41.98 -8.90 3.92
CA ARG A 757 -42.64 -8.32 5.10
C ARG A 757 -41.72 -7.41 5.89
N LEU A 758 -40.47 -7.83 6.08
CA LEU A 758 -39.44 -7.03 6.73
C LEU A 758 -39.21 -5.70 6.00
N VAL A 759 -39.01 -5.74 4.67
CA VAL A 759 -38.86 -4.53 3.84
C VAL A 759 -40.09 -3.64 3.94
N ALA A 760 -41.30 -4.21 3.82
CA ALA A 760 -42.54 -3.44 3.91
C ALA A 760 -42.78 -2.81 5.30
N GLU A 761 -42.35 -3.44 6.38
CA GLU A 761 -42.39 -2.85 7.73
C GLU A 761 -41.31 -1.77 7.90
N ALA A 762 -40.07 -2.05 7.48
CA ALA A 762 -38.98 -1.08 7.54
C ALA A 762 -39.36 0.21 6.81
N HIS A 763 -39.90 0.12 5.59
CA HIS A 763 -40.40 1.27 4.83
C HIS A 763 -41.51 2.04 5.55
N ARG A 764 -42.44 1.34 6.23
CA ARG A 764 -43.48 1.98 7.05
C ARG A 764 -42.89 2.76 8.23
N GLN A 765 -41.73 2.37 8.73
CA GLN A 765 -40.98 3.04 9.78
C GLN A 765 -39.96 4.06 9.25
N GLY A 766 -39.88 4.26 7.93
CA GLY A 766 -38.90 5.16 7.31
C GLY A 766 -37.46 4.62 7.32
N ILE A 767 -37.31 3.30 7.43
CA ILE A 767 -36.02 2.59 7.42
C ILE A 767 -35.84 1.93 6.07
N GLN A 768 -34.66 2.11 5.47
CA GLN A 768 -34.22 1.42 4.27
C GLN A 768 -33.62 0.05 4.60
N VAL A 769 -33.72 -0.89 3.67
CA VAL A 769 -33.16 -2.24 3.82
C VAL A 769 -32.11 -2.48 2.74
N THR A 770 -30.87 -2.69 3.18
CA THR A 770 -29.73 -3.05 2.34
C THR A 770 -29.42 -4.53 2.52
N LEU A 771 -29.21 -5.26 1.42
CA LEU A 771 -28.86 -6.68 1.46
C LEU A 771 -27.37 -6.88 1.22
N TRP A 772 -26.73 -7.78 1.94
CA TRP A 772 -25.36 -8.20 1.62
C TRP A 772 -25.29 -8.80 0.20
N TYR A 773 -24.35 -8.35 -0.63
CA TYR A 773 -24.05 -8.88 -1.95
C TYR A 773 -22.77 -9.72 -1.88
N PRO A 774 -22.85 -11.04 -2.18
CA PRO A 774 -21.69 -11.89 -2.24
C PRO A 774 -20.93 -11.74 -3.56
N SER A 775 -19.63 -11.43 -3.48
CA SER A 775 -18.74 -11.53 -4.64
C SER A 775 -18.29 -12.97 -4.95
N SER A 776 -18.54 -13.89 -4.01
CA SER A 776 -18.06 -15.27 -3.98
C SER A 776 -19.17 -16.23 -3.51
N PHE A 777 -19.11 -17.49 -3.92
CA PHE A 777 -20.15 -18.48 -3.66
C PHE A 777 -19.56 -19.74 -3.05
N SER A 778 -20.39 -20.49 -2.32
CA SER A 778 -20.06 -21.79 -1.75
C SER A 778 -19.51 -22.77 -2.79
N LEU A 779 -18.53 -23.59 -2.42
CA LEU A 779 -18.09 -24.73 -3.24
C LEU A 779 -19.22 -25.76 -3.52
N TYR A 780 -20.29 -25.75 -2.74
CA TYR A 780 -21.50 -26.57 -2.94
C TYR A 780 -22.60 -25.85 -3.72
N SER A 781 -22.34 -24.63 -4.19
CA SER A 781 -23.20 -23.95 -5.14
C SER A 781 -23.45 -24.83 -6.37
N PRO A 782 -24.66 -24.82 -6.96
CA PRO A 782 -24.89 -25.44 -8.26
C PRO A 782 -24.23 -24.67 -9.40
N LEU A 783 -23.76 -23.43 -9.18
CA LEU A 783 -23.25 -22.56 -10.23
C LEU A 783 -22.01 -23.09 -10.94
N PRO A 784 -20.96 -23.60 -10.25
CA PRO A 784 -19.81 -24.22 -10.92
C PRO A 784 -20.17 -25.38 -11.84
N GLN A 785 -21.17 -26.17 -11.46
CA GLN A 785 -21.60 -27.32 -12.27
C GLN A 785 -22.42 -26.90 -13.49
N GLN A 786 -23.22 -25.84 -13.36
CA GLN A 786 -24.06 -25.33 -14.44
C GLN A 786 -23.32 -24.38 -15.39
N TYR A 787 -22.37 -23.63 -14.85
CA TYR A 787 -21.69 -22.52 -15.52
C TYR A 787 -20.20 -22.46 -15.10
N PRO A 788 -19.40 -23.50 -15.38
CA PRO A 788 -18.00 -23.54 -14.97
C PRO A 788 -17.16 -22.41 -15.58
N GLU A 789 -17.60 -21.82 -16.70
CA GLU A 789 -16.99 -20.66 -17.33
C GLU A 789 -17.12 -19.37 -16.52
N ARG A 790 -17.95 -19.35 -15.46
CA ARG A 790 -18.14 -18.17 -14.60
C ARG A 790 -17.23 -18.17 -13.38
N ILE A 791 -16.47 -19.22 -13.15
CA ILE A 791 -15.51 -19.30 -12.04
C ILE A 791 -14.30 -18.41 -12.40
N THR A 792 -13.83 -17.60 -11.46
CA THR A 792 -12.52 -16.95 -11.61
C THR A 792 -11.45 -17.99 -11.29
N TRP A 793 -10.56 -18.24 -12.24
CA TRP A 793 -9.48 -19.21 -12.08
C TRP A 793 -8.13 -18.54 -11.81
N ARG A 794 -7.32 -19.15 -10.96
CA ARG A 794 -5.92 -18.79 -10.73
C ARG A 794 -5.04 -19.26 -11.89
N MET A 795 -3.80 -18.78 -11.90
CA MET A 795 -2.83 -19.09 -12.95
C MET A 795 -2.57 -20.60 -13.13
N ASN A 796 -2.67 -21.40 -12.08
CA ASN A 796 -2.55 -22.87 -12.10
C ASN A 796 -3.88 -23.62 -12.29
N GLY A 797 -4.97 -22.91 -12.62
CA GLY A 797 -6.26 -23.53 -12.88
C GLY A 797 -6.96 -24.09 -11.65
N VAL A 798 -6.65 -23.58 -10.46
CA VAL A 798 -7.46 -23.79 -9.27
C VAL A 798 -8.41 -22.60 -9.08
N PRO A 799 -9.59 -22.77 -8.46
CA PRO A 799 -10.52 -21.66 -8.26
C PRO A 799 -9.93 -20.59 -7.33
N GLU A 800 -10.27 -19.32 -7.57
CA GLU A 800 -9.89 -18.21 -6.69
C GLU A 800 -10.79 -18.17 -5.45
N ASP A 801 -10.30 -18.67 -4.32
CA ASP A 801 -11.01 -18.78 -3.03
C ASP A 801 -10.60 -17.74 -1.98
N TRP A 802 -9.69 -16.82 -2.31
CA TRP A 802 -9.09 -15.84 -1.39
C TRP A 802 -8.50 -16.44 -0.09
N GLY A 803 -8.20 -17.75 -0.08
CA GLY A 803 -7.69 -18.47 1.08
C GLY A 803 -8.77 -18.94 2.06
N TRP A 804 -10.05 -18.68 1.79
CA TRP A 804 -11.16 -19.11 2.66
C TRP A 804 -11.51 -20.58 2.52
N GLY A 805 -11.20 -21.22 1.40
CA GLY A 805 -11.33 -22.67 1.25
C GLY A 805 -12.74 -23.28 1.24
N ASP A 806 -13.80 -22.51 1.53
CA ASP A 806 -15.21 -22.94 1.47
C ASP A 806 -16.03 -22.18 0.41
N ILE A 807 -15.40 -21.21 -0.26
CA ILE A 807 -15.98 -20.40 -1.32
C ILE A 807 -15.08 -20.33 -2.56
N PHE A 808 -15.64 -19.86 -3.67
CA PHE A 808 -14.92 -19.52 -4.89
C PHE A 808 -15.45 -18.20 -5.47
N SER A 809 -14.59 -17.48 -6.18
CA SER A 809 -14.92 -16.21 -6.82
C SER A 809 -15.55 -16.41 -8.19
N LEU A 810 -16.46 -15.51 -8.55
CA LEU A 810 -17.05 -15.48 -9.88
C LEU A 810 -16.42 -14.39 -10.76
N ASN A 811 -16.16 -14.76 -12.01
CA ASN A 811 -15.77 -13.87 -13.10
C ASN A 811 -16.91 -12.87 -13.36
N LYS A 812 -16.60 -11.58 -13.43
CA LYS A 812 -17.50 -10.43 -13.58
C LYS A 812 -17.77 -10.05 -15.04
N TYR A 813 -17.09 -10.65 -16.01
CA TYR A 813 -17.39 -10.50 -17.42
C TYR A 813 -18.76 -11.12 -17.77
N GLU A 814 -19.26 -10.81 -18.97
CA GLU A 814 -20.43 -11.51 -19.51
C GLU A 814 -20.09 -12.98 -19.80
N PRO A 815 -20.98 -13.95 -19.53
CA PRO A 815 -22.41 -13.78 -19.22
C PRO A 815 -22.77 -13.70 -17.71
N HIS A 816 -21.78 -13.72 -16.81
CA HIS A 816 -22.06 -13.74 -15.37
C HIS A 816 -22.68 -12.42 -14.88
N ARG A 817 -22.21 -11.29 -15.41
CA ARG A 817 -22.80 -9.98 -15.07
C ARG A 817 -24.30 -9.95 -15.31
N GLN A 818 -24.75 -10.37 -16.50
CA GLN A 818 -26.18 -10.44 -16.79
C GLN A 818 -26.93 -11.37 -15.83
N TYR A 819 -26.35 -12.52 -15.47
CA TYR A 819 -26.95 -13.44 -14.51
C TYR A 819 -27.25 -12.79 -13.15
N VAL A 820 -26.26 -12.08 -12.59
CA VAL A 820 -26.39 -11.37 -11.32
C VAL A 820 -27.49 -10.31 -11.41
N LEU A 821 -27.45 -9.50 -12.48
CA LEU A 821 -28.42 -8.43 -12.70
C LEU A 821 -29.84 -8.98 -12.86
N ASP A 822 -30.02 -10.09 -13.58
CA ASP A 822 -31.32 -10.73 -13.76
C ASP A 822 -31.89 -11.25 -12.44
N LYS A 823 -31.06 -11.92 -11.63
CA LYS A 823 -31.46 -12.45 -10.31
C LYS A 823 -31.87 -11.33 -9.36
N LEU A 824 -31.04 -10.29 -9.24
CA LEU A 824 -31.32 -9.17 -8.35
C LEU A 824 -32.47 -8.28 -8.83
N THR A 825 -32.59 -8.06 -10.14
CA THR A 825 -33.73 -7.34 -10.74
C THR A 825 -35.03 -8.07 -10.47
N THR A 826 -35.05 -9.39 -10.70
CA THR A 826 -36.24 -10.23 -10.44
C THR A 826 -36.62 -10.19 -8.97
N LEU A 827 -35.66 -10.36 -8.05
CA LEU A 827 -35.92 -10.26 -6.61
C LEU A 827 -36.47 -8.88 -6.23
N ARG A 828 -35.90 -7.81 -6.80
CA ARG A 828 -36.29 -6.43 -6.49
C ARG A 828 -37.73 -6.11 -6.90
N GLN A 829 -38.20 -6.66 -8.02
CA GLN A 829 -39.58 -6.48 -8.48
C GLN A 829 -40.59 -6.97 -7.44
N ASP A 830 -40.25 -8.03 -6.71
CA ASP A 830 -41.12 -8.61 -5.70
C ASP A 830 -40.86 -8.09 -4.28
N VAL A 831 -39.61 -7.77 -3.98
CA VAL A 831 -39.10 -7.33 -2.69
C VAL A 831 -38.36 -6.01 -2.91
N PRO A 832 -38.98 -4.85 -2.63
CA PRO A 832 -38.41 -3.56 -3.01
C PRO A 832 -37.28 -3.09 -2.08
N PHE A 833 -36.25 -3.91 -1.83
CA PHE A 833 -35.08 -3.56 -1.01
C PHE A 833 -34.32 -2.36 -1.60
N ASP A 834 -33.67 -1.57 -0.75
CA ASP A 834 -33.16 -0.24 -1.12
C ASP A 834 -31.69 -0.24 -1.53
N GLY A 835 -30.96 -1.31 -1.24
CA GLY A 835 -29.51 -1.33 -1.39
C GLY A 835 -28.83 -2.68 -1.41
N LEU A 836 -27.54 -2.64 -1.76
CA LEU A 836 -26.61 -3.76 -1.67
C LEU A 836 -25.37 -3.34 -0.87
N TRP A 837 -24.86 -4.26 -0.04
CA TRP A 837 -23.59 -4.13 0.65
C TRP A 837 -22.59 -5.15 0.10
N LEU A 838 -21.57 -4.69 -0.61
CA LEU A 838 -20.62 -5.50 -1.35
C LEU A 838 -19.40 -5.81 -0.47
N ASP A 839 -19.24 -7.08 -0.13
CA ASP A 839 -18.11 -7.64 0.63
C ASP A 839 -17.30 -8.53 -0.32
N SER A 840 -16.07 -8.14 -0.71
CA SER A 840 -15.38 -6.86 -0.44
C SER A 840 -15.00 -6.17 -1.76
N TRP A 841 -14.48 -4.94 -1.69
CA TRP A 841 -13.84 -4.29 -2.84
C TRP A 841 -12.82 -5.22 -3.50
N VAL A 842 -12.09 -5.98 -2.67
CA VAL A 842 -11.15 -7.00 -3.15
C VAL A 842 -11.89 -8.04 -3.98
N GLY A 843 -12.91 -8.71 -3.44
CA GLY A 843 -13.66 -9.71 -4.21
C GLY A 843 -14.39 -9.17 -5.45
N LEU A 844 -14.72 -7.88 -5.48
CA LEU A 844 -15.47 -7.27 -6.58
C LEU A 844 -14.60 -6.84 -7.77
N ALA A 845 -13.49 -6.14 -7.53
CA ALA A 845 -12.77 -5.40 -8.57
C ALA A 845 -11.37 -5.94 -8.89
N VAL A 846 -10.82 -6.77 -8.00
CA VAL A 846 -9.41 -7.23 -8.02
C VAL A 846 -9.19 -8.55 -8.76
N PRO A 847 -10.12 -9.54 -8.73
CA PRO A 847 -9.81 -10.86 -9.28
C PRO A 847 -9.46 -10.77 -10.75
N THR A 848 -8.38 -11.44 -11.13
CA THR A 848 -7.96 -11.64 -12.52
C THR A 848 -8.25 -13.08 -12.88
N ASP A 849 -9.06 -13.31 -13.91
CA ASP A 849 -9.38 -14.66 -14.36
C ASP A 849 -8.33 -15.17 -15.36
N TYR A 850 -7.49 -16.11 -14.93
CA TYR A 850 -6.43 -16.70 -15.74
C TYR A 850 -6.93 -17.81 -16.68
N ALA A 851 -8.23 -18.12 -16.69
CA ALA A 851 -8.85 -18.90 -17.77
C ALA A 851 -8.98 -18.09 -19.07
N GLU A 852 -8.94 -16.76 -18.98
CA GLU A 852 -8.97 -15.90 -20.16
C GLU A 852 -7.66 -15.97 -20.94
N ALA A 853 -7.75 -15.89 -22.27
CA ALA A 853 -6.56 -15.86 -23.13
C ALA A 853 -5.65 -14.67 -22.79
N GLN A 854 -6.26 -13.52 -22.47
CA GLN A 854 -5.61 -12.28 -22.11
C GLN A 854 -6.17 -11.80 -20.76
N PRO A 855 -5.69 -12.37 -19.64
CA PRO A 855 -6.23 -12.05 -18.33
C PRO A 855 -6.03 -10.57 -18.00
N PHE A 856 -7.08 -9.94 -17.45
CA PHE A 856 -7.05 -8.55 -17.01
C PHE A 856 -7.92 -8.36 -15.77
N PRO A 857 -7.52 -7.48 -14.82
CA PRO A 857 -8.32 -7.13 -13.64
C PRO A 857 -9.67 -6.53 -14.01
N GLN A 858 -10.68 -6.74 -13.16
CA GLN A 858 -12.10 -6.53 -13.50
C GLN A 858 -12.69 -5.25 -12.92
N LEU A 859 -11.89 -4.17 -12.90
CA LEU A 859 -12.26 -2.89 -12.29
C LEU A 859 -13.40 -2.19 -13.05
N ASP A 860 -13.36 -2.23 -14.38
CA ASP A 860 -14.39 -1.60 -15.22
C ASP A 860 -15.72 -2.35 -15.11
N GLU A 861 -15.66 -3.68 -14.99
CA GLU A 861 -16.81 -4.54 -14.75
C GLU A 861 -17.44 -4.23 -13.39
N ALA A 862 -16.62 -4.00 -12.36
CA ALA A 862 -17.09 -3.56 -11.05
C ALA A 862 -17.81 -2.19 -11.15
N ALA A 863 -17.24 -1.21 -11.83
CA ALA A 863 -17.90 0.09 -12.05
C ALA A 863 -19.22 -0.05 -12.83
N ALA A 864 -19.25 -0.92 -13.85
CA ALA A 864 -20.45 -1.24 -14.60
C ALA A 864 -21.54 -1.90 -13.72
N PHE A 865 -21.15 -2.78 -12.79
CA PHE A 865 -22.05 -3.34 -11.78
C PHE A 865 -22.66 -2.25 -10.89
N LEU A 866 -21.85 -1.35 -10.35
CA LEU A 866 -22.34 -0.25 -9.49
C LEU A 866 -23.35 0.64 -10.23
N ARG A 867 -23.07 0.96 -11.51
CA ARG A 867 -24.00 1.71 -12.36
C ARG A 867 -25.30 0.94 -12.57
N ALA A 868 -25.21 -0.32 -12.98
CA ALA A 868 -26.39 -1.16 -13.20
C ALA A 868 -27.23 -1.30 -11.93
N PHE A 869 -26.59 -1.42 -10.75
CA PHE A 869 -27.29 -1.43 -9.47
C PHE A 869 -28.04 -0.13 -9.18
N SER A 870 -27.44 1.01 -9.52
CA SER A 870 -28.13 2.31 -9.43
C SER A 870 -29.30 2.41 -10.40
N GLU A 871 -29.15 1.93 -11.63
CA GLU A 871 -30.20 1.90 -12.65
C GLU A 871 -31.38 0.98 -12.28
N MET A 872 -31.13 -0.09 -11.49
CA MET A 872 -32.19 -0.90 -10.85
C MET A 872 -32.98 -0.11 -9.79
N GLY A 873 -32.59 1.13 -9.48
CA GLY A 873 -33.19 1.99 -8.48
C GLY A 873 -32.73 1.69 -7.05
N LEU A 874 -31.56 1.09 -6.88
CA LEU A 874 -30.93 0.97 -5.56
C LEU A 874 -30.28 2.29 -5.19
N SER A 875 -30.59 2.77 -3.99
CA SER A 875 -30.09 4.06 -3.48
C SER A 875 -28.98 3.91 -2.43
N GLN A 876 -28.83 2.70 -1.86
CA GLN A 876 -27.80 2.38 -0.87
C GLN A 876 -26.83 1.33 -1.44
N ILE A 877 -25.76 1.77 -2.07
CA ILE A 877 -24.68 0.88 -2.50
C ILE A 877 -23.51 1.09 -1.54
N VAL A 878 -23.27 0.11 -0.69
CA VAL A 878 -22.23 0.14 0.36
C VAL A 878 -21.13 -0.82 -0.06
N ILE A 879 -19.87 -0.43 0.06
CA ILE A 879 -18.72 -1.28 -0.30
C ILE A 879 -17.82 -1.41 0.95
N GLU A 880 -17.49 -2.63 1.32
CA GLU A 880 -16.46 -2.92 2.33
C GLU A 880 -15.07 -2.92 1.69
N GLY A 881 -14.04 -2.45 2.41
CA GLY A 881 -12.66 -2.53 1.94
C GLY A 881 -11.61 -2.52 3.03
#